data_AF-A0A7S4L2M6-F1
#
_entry.id   AF-A0A7S4L2M6-F1
#
_cell.length_a   1.000
_cell.length_b   1.000
_cell.length_c   1.000
_cell.angle_alpha   90.00
_cell.angle_beta   90.00
_cell.angle_gamma   90.00
#
_symmetry.space_group_name_H-M   'P 1'
#
loop_
_entity.id
_entity.type
_entity.pdbx_description
1 polymer ?
#
loop_
_entity_poly.entity_id
_entity_poly.type
_entity_poly.pdbx_seq_one_letter_code
_entity_poly.pdbx_strand_id
1 'polypeptide(L)'
;MGCEAITVEREEDCFTLEPFVNVAWVFPADTEEECTARVDGRSGCQRYQNPENYLLWINDEDDCSCRGGVIETAYKWLPGIWKGGVPRQLTWKKAETRQRYEYIEAVSFVLLADWIFASAEEQFLYPVQSQIICESKSITNPVFVLVCDCLDDGGTVCYDPGEEQKEVEMGLNEVCEGETAFVKTPSAQVNFGTNSVSSGCSRLSVAIIYRNWFSAPFAPPPLSFKWEEQKERGVVVNDNGATVGEVLGDGLVIDFETPSVVQSFYVCLRVSVEGNDNSDDYDVPDFGYTDEELEYIYPLGLSTVERDYREFEDGVWYCSSFDYQKAPTRDSGVIRLFAIDRLKNWEDEEDNYVDDETKALCYALGAMYCFVGFCSLIGMVAFVMTTPILNKHLSLPLFCSFIFLILCVFRAVFMFLYPIGTFEFEPLQHYVIFEIPTFLLFSVLIFMIYTFKRLVYKKGFFPGNPTPILYIGWPLVWGLWIIVTIVYSEVILDSDSESACEGRVKTSHEGEEEDTRDLAIAYQSVIIFVTFILTAIFFYYTFKVYKTAKRRVETKQFVVIVGGSFNVAFLLRTVLFLVILAADFASAVYMFCTLFFTEVLMMVFLLVQFNYRYFTGFLSSVASSSRMSKSRGSGSSGPSSSPSSSSV
;
A
#
# COMPACT_ATOMS: atom_id res chain seq x y z
N MET A 1 83.19 54.61 -6.51
CA MET A 1 83.88 53.31 -6.32
C MET A 1 83.79 52.91 -4.85
N GLY A 2 83.21 51.76 -4.55
CA GLY A 2 83.15 51.22 -3.19
C GLY A 2 83.94 49.91 -3.14
N CYS A 3 84.79 49.75 -2.13
CA CYS A 3 85.34 48.44 -1.79
C CYS A 3 84.28 47.76 -0.92
N GLU A 4 83.82 46.57 -1.31
CA GLU A 4 82.94 45.77 -0.47
C GLU A 4 83.70 45.40 0.80
N ALA A 5 83.06 45.54 1.96
CA ALA A 5 83.73 45.32 3.25
C ALA A 5 84.09 43.84 3.39
N ILE A 6 85.39 43.53 3.41
CA ILE A 6 85.87 42.18 3.69
C ILE A 6 85.69 41.92 5.18
N THR A 7 84.80 40.99 5.54
CA THR A 7 84.77 40.37 6.86
C THR A 7 85.66 39.13 6.85
N VAL A 8 86.74 39.17 7.63
CA VAL A 8 87.63 38.02 7.84
C VAL A 8 87.30 37.42 9.21
N GLU A 9 87.04 36.11 9.28
CA GLU A 9 86.57 35.46 10.50
C GLU A 9 87.68 35.17 11.53
N ARG A 10 88.94 35.12 11.09
CA ARG A 10 90.11 34.85 11.95
C ARG A 10 91.17 35.93 11.78
N GLU A 11 91.81 36.32 12.89
CA GLU A 11 92.79 37.41 12.94
C GLU A 11 94.03 37.12 12.09
N GLU A 12 94.42 35.85 11.97
CA GLU A 12 95.59 35.38 11.24
C GLU A 12 95.45 35.58 9.72
N ASP A 13 94.22 35.47 9.20
CA ASP A 13 93.90 35.60 7.77
C ASP A 13 93.87 37.07 7.30
N CYS A 14 93.88 38.03 8.24
CA CYS A 14 93.93 39.45 7.92
C CYS A 14 95.35 39.91 7.52
N PHE A 15 96.39 39.17 7.92
CA PHE A 15 97.79 39.51 7.67
C PHE A 15 98.40 38.78 6.46
N THR A 16 97.67 37.85 5.84
CA THR A 16 98.12 36.98 4.74
C THR A 16 97.37 37.18 3.43
N LEU A 17 96.70 38.33 3.24
CA LEU A 17 96.01 38.69 1.99
C LEU A 17 96.98 38.91 0.82
N GLU A 18 97.53 37.82 0.28
CA GLU A 18 98.07 37.72 -1.08
C GLU A 18 96.92 37.60 -2.11
N PRO A 19 97.14 37.88 -3.42
CA PRO A 19 96.14 38.47 -4.32
C PRO A 19 95.06 37.51 -4.87
N PHE A 20 94.71 36.44 -4.14
CA PHE A 20 93.74 35.45 -4.60
C PHE A 20 92.28 35.71 -4.15
N VAL A 21 92.00 36.87 -3.57
CA VAL A 21 90.61 37.37 -3.50
C VAL A 21 90.40 38.27 -4.70
N ASN A 22 89.54 37.87 -5.63
CA ASN A 22 89.07 38.73 -6.73
C ASN A 22 88.33 39.93 -6.14
N VAL A 23 89.07 40.96 -5.72
CA VAL A 23 88.52 42.28 -5.40
C VAL A 23 88.16 42.91 -6.74
N ALA A 24 86.98 42.56 -7.23
CA ALA A 24 86.43 43.23 -8.40
C ALA A 24 85.99 44.63 -7.95
N TRP A 25 86.64 45.65 -8.52
CA TRP A 25 86.11 47.01 -8.43
C TRP A 25 84.74 47.01 -9.11
N VAL A 26 83.67 47.18 -8.34
CA VAL A 26 82.35 47.39 -8.91
C VAL A 26 82.29 48.84 -9.37
N PHE A 27 82.26 49.01 -10.68
CA PHE A 27 82.03 50.32 -11.29
C PHE A 27 80.52 50.57 -11.27
N PRO A 28 80.05 51.68 -10.66
CA PRO A 28 78.67 52.10 -10.86
C PRO A 28 78.48 52.48 -12.34
N ALA A 29 77.26 52.39 -12.84
CA ALA A 29 76.91 52.96 -14.14
C ALA A 29 77.25 54.45 -14.17
N ASP A 30 78.03 54.88 -15.17
CA ASP A 30 78.52 56.27 -15.28
C ASP A 30 77.45 57.19 -15.88
N THR A 31 76.43 56.61 -16.54
CA THR A 31 75.30 57.33 -17.13
C THR A 31 73.94 56.73 -16.74
N GLU A 32 72.89 57.53 -16.82
CA GLU A 32 71.50 57.07 -16.64
C GLU A 32 71.12 56.00 -17.67
N GLU A 33 71.57 56.17 -18.92
CA GLU A 33 71.36 55.22 -20.01
C GLU A 33 72.02 53.86 -19.70
N GLU A 34 73.22 53.85 -19.12
CA GLU A 34 73.90 52.59 -18.74
C GLU A 34 73.22 51.90 -17.54
N CYS A 35 72.63 52.66 -16.62
CA CYS A 35 71.88 52.13 -15.47
C CYS A 35 70.50 51.58 -15.87
N THR A 36 69.87 52.17 -16.88
CA THR A 36 68.53 51.81 -17.34
C THR A 36 68.54 50.88 -18.57
N ALA A 37 69.70 50.67 -19.19
CA ALA A 37 69.88 49.73 -20.28
C ALA A 37 69.49 48.30 -19.86
N ARG A 38 68.63 47.67 -20.66
CA ARG A 38 68.23 46.29 -20.43
C ARG A 38 69.32 45.35 -20.93
N VAL A 39 69.82 44.48 -20.07
CA VAL A 39 70.72 43.37 -20.45
C VAL A 39 69.96 42.07 -20.21
N ASP A 40 69.81 41.26 -21.24
CA ASP A 40 69.04 40.00 -21.22
C ASP A 40 67.59 40.16 -20.70
N GLY A 41 66.91 41.22 -21.16
CA GLY A 41 65.50 41.51 -20.83
C GLY A 41 65.29 42.19 -19.47
N ARG A 42 66.36 42.49 -18.72
CA ARG A 42 66.28 42.93 -17.31
C ARG A 42 66.88 44.31 -17.10
N SER A 43 66.26 45.12 -16.25
CA SER A 43 66.68 46.49 -15.92
C SER A 43 67.49 46.51 -14.62
N GLY A 44 68.71 47.08 -14.60
CA GLY A 44 69.48 47.20 -13.36
C GLY A 44 70.87 47.84 -13.53
N CYS A 45 71.34 48.51 -12.47
CA CYS A 45 72.52 49.40 -12.54
C CYS A 45 73.83 48.76 -12.07
N GLN A 46 73.85 47.44 -11.88
CA GLN A 46 75.03 46.69 -11.46
C GLN A 46 75.24 45.46 -12.35
N ARG A 47 76.39 45.40 -13.02
CA ARG A 47 76.90 44.14 -13.59
C ARG A 47 77.44 43.27 -12.46
N TYR A 48 76.59 42.48 -11.83
CA TYR A 48 77.04 41.48 -10.86
C TYR A 48 77.43 40.17 -11.54
N GLN A 49 78.53 39.57 -11.08
CA GLN A 49 78.99 38.24 -11.52
C GLN A 49 78.47 37.09 -10.63
N ASN A 50 77.61 37.36 -9.64
CA ASN A 50 77.16 36.33 -8.68
C ASN A 50 75.67 35.96 -8.88
N PRO A 51 75.34 34.71 -9.24
CA PRO A 51 73.98 34.27 -9.61
C PRO A 51 73.00 34.12 -8.42
N GLU A 52 73.41 34.33 -7.18
CA GLU A 52 72.49 34.24 -6.02
C GLU A 52 71.77 35.57 -5.72
N ASN A 53 72.32 36.72 -6.15
CA ASN A 53 71.62 38.02 -6.10
C ASN A 53 70.64 38.23 -7.28
N TYR A 54 70.53 37.23 -8.15
CA TYR A 54 69.70 37.20 -9.35
C TYR A 54 68.19 37.14 -9.06
N LEU A 55 67.82 36.84 -7.81
CA LEU A 55 66.43 36.63 -7.37
C LEU A 55 65.70 37.92 -6.92
N LEU A 56 66.38 39.06 -6.81
CA LEU A 56 65.75 40.32 -6.35
C LEU A 56 65.28 41.24 -7.50
N TRP A 57 65.40 40.81 -8.76
CA TRP A 57 65.15 41.65 -9.95
C TRP A 57 64.30 40.95 -11.01
N ILE A 58 63.46 40.00 -10.62
CA ILE A 58 62.62 39.23 -11.55
C ILE A 58 61.31 39.97 -11.79
N ASN A 59 61.19 40.58 -12.96
CA ASN A 59 59.95 40.65 -13.72
C ASN A 59 60.34 40.23 -15.13
N ASP A 60 59.93 39.03 -15.54
CA ASP A 60 60.11 38.58 -16.93
C ASP A 60 59.09 39.30 -17.82
N GLU A 61 59.49 39.64 -19.06
CA GLU A 61 58.64 40.42 -19.97
C GLU A 61 57.42 39.61 -20.44
N ASP A 62 57.57 38.28 -20.47
CA ASP A 62 56.47 37.34 -20.74
C ASP A 62 55.41 37.34 -19.63
N ASP A 63 55.82 37.48 -18.36
CA ASP A 63 54.88 37.52 -17.22
C ASP A 63 54.06 38.81 -17.18
N CYS A 64 54.64 39.95 -17.59
CA CYS A 64 53.93 41.24 -17.57
C CYS A 64 53.10 41.50 -18.84
N SER A 65 53.49 40.92 -19.98
CA SER A 65 52.84 41.13 -21.27
C SER A 65 51.50 40.40 -21.43
N CYS A 66 51.25 39.34 -20.67
CA CYS A 66 50.00 38.56 -20.77
C CYS A 66 48.70 39.35 -20.49
N ARG A 67 48.75 40.57 -19.92
CA ARG A 67 47.55 41.42 -19.69
C ARG A 67 47.73 42.92 -19.95
N GLY A 68 48.70 43.30 -20.79
CA GLY A 68 48.90 44.71 -21.17
C GLY A 68 49.46 45.59 -20.04
N GLY A 69 50.17 45.00 -19.09
CA GLY A 69 50.91 45.73 -18.06
C GLY A 69 52.11 46.47 -18.66
N VAL A 70 52.43 47.64 -18.10
CA VAL A 70 53.66 48.37 -18.43
C VAL A 70 54.61 48.19 -17.25
N ILE A 71 55.78 47.60 -17.49
CA ILE A 71 56.82 47.46 -16.47
C ILE A 71 57.43 48.84 -16.22
N GLU A 72 57.10 49.45 -15.08
CA GLU A 72 57.79 50.64 -14.58
C GLU A 72 58.98 50.25 -13.69
N THR A 73 60.09 50.98 -13.82
CA THR A 73 61.25 50.79 -12.93
C THR A 73 60.98 51.45 -11.59
N ALA A 74 61.04 50.66 -10.50
CA ALA A 74 60.80 51.17 -9.14
C ALA A 74 61.91 52.10 -8.61
N TYR A 75 62.96 52.34 -9.39
CA TYR A 75 64.15 53.07 -8.98
C TYR A 75 64.44 54.23 -9.94
N LYS A 76 64.86 55.36 -9.38
CA LYS A 76 65.34 56.52 -10.14
C LYS A 76 66.85 56.56 -10.06
N TRP A 77 67.53 56.62 -11.21
CA TRP A 77 68.97 56.84 -11.23
C TRP A 77 69.31 58.19 -10.59
N LEU A 78 70.33 58.19 -9.75
CA LEU A 78 70.91 59.40 -9.21
C LEU A 78 72.40 59.38 -9.54
N PRO A 79 72.98 60.49 -10.04
CA PRO A 79 74.40 60.55 -10.32
C PRO A 79 75.20 60.31 -9.04
N GLY A 80 76.17 59.40 -9.10
CA GLY A 80 77.05 59.12 -7.98
C GLY A 80 77.86 60.35 -7.57
N ILE A 81 77.87 60.67 -6.27
CA ILE A 81 78.71 61.75 -5.72
C ILE A 81 79.94 61.12 -5.07
N TRP A 82 81.13 61.52 -5.52
CA TRP A 82 82.38 61.14 -4.88
C TRP A 82 82.48 61.74 -3.48
N LYS A 83 82.46 60.88 -2.46
CA LYS A 83 82.86 61.26 -1.10
C LYS A 83 84.30 60.81 -0.89
N GLY A 84 85.17 61.72 -0.45
CA GLY A 84 86.55 61.38 -0.11
C GLY A 84 86.58 60.27 0.94
N GLY A 85 87.53 59.34 0.80
CA GLY A 85 87.70 58.24 1.75
C GLY A 85 87.94 58.77 3.16
N VAL A 86 87.05 58.44 4.09
CA VAL A 86 87.25 58.76 5.51
C VAL A 86 88.00 57.59 6.13
N PRO A 87 89.25 57.77 6.60
CA PRO A 87 89.96 56.71 7.30
C PRO A 87 89.16 56.32 8.54
N ARG A 88 88.76 55.05 8.65
CA ARG A 88 88.10 54.49 9.84
C ARG A 88 89.08 53.61 10.57
N GLN A 89 89.11 53.75 11.89
CA GLN A 89 89.86 52.87 12.76
C GLN A 89 89.18 51.48 12.75
N LEU A 90 89.96 50.45 12.47
CA LEU A 90 89.48 49.06 12.50
C LEU A 90 89.00 48.75 13.93
N THR A 91 87.76 48.31 14.06
CA THR A 91 87.15 47.95 15.34
C THR A 91 86.59 46.54 15.23
N TRP A 92 87.07 45.65 16.09
CA TRP A 92 86.54 44.29 16.20
C TRP A 92 85.11 44.34 16.72
N LYS A 93 84.16 43.88 15.90
CA LYS A 93 82.78 43.67 16.34
C LYS A 93 82.61 42.20 16.71
N LYS A 94 82.11 41.94 17.91
CA LYS A 94 81.73 40.60 18.34
C LYS A 94 80.58 40.12 17.44
N ALA A 95 80.67 38.93 16.86
CA ALA A 95 79.63 38.39 15.98
C ALA A 95 78.32 38.23 16.76
N GLU A 96 77.35 39.11 16.49
CA GLU A 96 75.95 38.88 16.90
C GLU A 96 75.29 38.04 15.83
N THR A 97 74.91 36.80 16.16
CA THR A 97 73.99 36.00 15.35
C THR A 97 72.62 36.68 15.36
N ARG A 98 72.34 37.49 14.34
CA ARG A 98 70.98 37.89 14.00
C ARG A 98 70.44 36.90 12.98
N GLN A 99 69.27 36.33 13.24
CA GLN A 99 68.54 35.62 12.19
C GLN A 99 68.32 36.60 11.03
N ARG A 100 68.79 36.22 9.84
CA ARG A 100 68.79 37.06 8.65
C ARG A 100 67.37 37.31 8.11
N TYR A 101 66.42 36.50 8.56
CA TYR A 101 65.02 36.54 8.20
C TYR A 101 64.18 36.28 9.45
N GLU A 102 63.14 37.08 9.65
CA GLU A 102 62.06 36.81 10.58
C GLU A 102 61.01 36.03 9.78
N TYR A 103 60.84 34.74 10.09
CA TYR A 103 59.78 33.94 9.47
C TYR A 103 58.44 34.41 10.02
N ILE A 104 57.65 35.05 9.17
CA ILE A 104 56.25 35.40 9.45
C ILE A 104 55.38 34.33 8.81
N GLU A 105 54.37 33.86 9.53
CA GLU A 105 53.35 32.96 8.98
C GLU A 105 52.66 33.65 7.79
N ALA A 106 52.77 33.05 6.61
CA ALA A 106 52.14 33.52 5.39
C ALA A 106 51.19 32.45 4.87
N VAL A 107 50.03 32.88 4.36
CA VAL A 107 49.07 31.97 3.73
C VAL A 107 49.67 31.45 2.42
N SER A 108 49.71 30.13 2.28
CA SER A 108 50.10 29.48 1.02
C SER A 108 48.93 29.57 0.04
N PHE A 109 49.07 30.40 -0.99
CA PHE A 109 48.07 30.54 -2.04
C PHE A 109 47.88 29.25 -2.85
N VAL A 110 48.88 28.38 -2.90
CA VAL A 110 48.77 27.06 -3.55
C VAL A 110 47.85 26.14 -2.76
N LEU A 111 48.09 26.01 -1.45
CA LEU A 111 47.24 25.20 -0.56
C LEU A 111 45.81 25.75 -0.50
N LEU A 112 45.66 27.07 -0.48
CA LEU A 112 44.35 27.71 -0.53
C LEU A 112 43.65 27.43 -1.86
N ALA A 113 44.36 27.47 -2.98
CA ALA A 113 43.80 27.15 -4.29
C ALA A 113 43.39 25.67 -4.38
N ASP A 114 44.22 24.75 -3.91
CA ASP A 114 43.90 23.31 -3.88
C ASP A 114 42.65 23.05 -3.04
N TRP A 115 42.50 23.70 -1.88
CA TRP A 115 41.28 23.61 -1.06
C TRP A 115 40.05 24.22 -1.74
N ILE A 116 40.20 25.34 -2.44
CA ILE A 116 39.11 25.96 -3.20
C ILE A 116 38.68 25.05 -4.36
N PHE A 117 39.63 24.45 -5.08
CA PHE A 117 39.32 23.53 -6.19
C PHE A 117 38.69 22.24 -5.69
N ALA A 118 39.23 21.63 -4.64
CA ALA A 118 38.63 20.44 -4.03
C ALA A 118 37.20 20.74 -3.51
N SER A 119 37.01 21.86 -2.82
CA SER A 119 35.67 22.27 -2.35
C SER A 119 34.71 22.59 -3.50
N ALA A 120 35.20 23.17 -4.60
CA ALA A 120 34.38 23.42 -5.78
C ALA A 120 34.03 22.12 -6.51
N GLU A 121 34.96 21.19 -6.64
CA GLU A 121 34.72 19.88 -7.25
C GLU A 121 33.71 19.07 -6.43
N GLU A 122 33.87 19.02 -5.10
CA GLU A 122 32.94 18.38 -4.18
C GLU A 122 31.54 19.03 -4.19
N GLN A 123 31.46 20.37 -4.24
CA GLN A 123 30.18 21.10 -4.23
C GLN A 123 29.46 21.14 -5.58
N PHE A 124 30.17 21.03 -6.71
CA PHE A 124 29.55 21.15 -8.03
C PHE A 124 29.36 19.82 -8.75
N LEU A 125 30.29 18.87 -8.65
CA LEU A 125 30.26 17.69 -9.53
C LEU A 125 29.10 16.75 -9.19
N TYR A 126 28.91 16.43 -7.91
CA TYR A 126 27.90 15.47 -7.47
C TYR A 126 26.46 16.00 -7.53
N PRO A 127 26.15 17.25 -7.11
CA PRO A 127 24.80 17.80 -7.27
C PRO A 127 24.43 17.99 -8.73
N VAL A 128 25.37 18.39 -9.59
CA VAL A 128 25.10 18.54 -11.03
C VAL A 128 24.91 17.19 -11.71
N GLN A 129 25.71 16.16 -11.37
CA GLN A 129 25.48 14.81 -11.89
C GLN A 129 24.13 14.26 -11.43
N SER A 130 23.78 14.44 -10.15
CA SER A 130 22.50 14.03 -9.59
C SER A 130 21.33 14.75 -10.26
N GLN A 131 21.44 16.07 -10.47
CA GLN A 131 20.44 16.86 -11.18
C GLN A 131 20.30 16.43 -12.65
N ILE A 132 21.42 16.18 -13.34
CA ILE A 132 21.41 15.70 -14.74
C ILE A 132 20.78 14.31 -14.82
N ILE A 133 21.04 13.41 -13.87
CA ILE A 133 20.43 12.08 -13.83
C ILE A 133 18.92 12.20 -13.60
N CYS A 134 18.49 13.00 -12.63
CA CYS A 134 17.07 13.27 -12.36
C CYS A 134 16.35 13.86 -13.59
N GLU A 135 16.91 14.91 -14.19
CA GLU A 135 16.33 15.56 -15.37
C GLU A 135 16.36 14.63 -16.58
N SER A 136 17.45 13.88 -16.76
CA SER A 136 17.57 12.90 -17.85
C SER A 136 16.54 11.81 -17.70
N LYS A 137 16.41 11.12 -16.56
CA LYS A 137 15.40 10.06 -16.39
C LYS A 137 13.97 10.58 -16.56
N SER A 138 13.67 11.78 -16.03
CA SER A 138 12.36 12.42 -16.23
C SER A 138 12.03 12.70 -17.71
N ILE A 139 13.05 12.89 -18.56
CA ILE A 139 12.87 13.10 -20.01
C ILE A 139 12.92 11.77 -20.77
N THR A 140 13.77 10.83 -20.33
CA THR A 140 14.05 9.59 -21.06
C THR A 140 12.92 8.58 -20.90
N ASN A 141 12.30 8.47 -19.72
CA ASN A 141 11.18 7.53 -19.51
C ASN A 141 9.98 7.83 -20.43
N PRO A 142 9.46 9.07 -20.53
CA PRO A 142 8.37 9.38 -21.46
C PRO A 142 8.76 9.13 -22.92
N VAL A 143 10.02 9.38 -23.30
CA VAL A 143 10.52 9.14 -24.66
C VAL A 143 10.63 7.64 -24.93
N PHE A 144 11.08 6.84 -23.97
CA PHE A 144 11.18 5.38 -24.10
C PHE A 144 9.79 4.75 -24.23
N VAL A 145 8.85 5.16 -23.39
CA VAL A 145 7.44 4.74 -23.47
C VAL A 145 6.86 5.10 -24.84
N LEU A 146 7.07 6.33 -25.33
CA LEU A 146 6.61 6.77 -26.65
C LEU A 146 7.24 5.96 -27.80
N VAL A 147 8.54 5.68 -27.70
CA VAL A 147 9.28 4.91 -28.72
C VAL A 147 8.83 3.46 -28.73
N CYS A 148 8.63 2.86 -27.56
CA CYS A 148 8.11 1.50 -27.41
C CYS A 148 6.71 1.40 -28.02
N ASP A 149 5.80 2.32 -27.68
CA ASP A 149 4.44 2.37 -28.23
C ASP A 149 4.41 2.57 -29.76
N CYS A 150 5.40 3.30 -30.30
CA CYS A 150 5.50 3.53 -31.75
C CYS A 150 6.16 2.39 -32.53
N LEU A 151 6.95 1.52 -31.90
CA LEU A 151 7.79 0.52 -32.59
C LEU A 151 7.36 -0.92 -32.34
N ASP A 152 6.82 -1.23 -31.18
CA ASP A 152 6.12 -2.50 -30.92
C ASP A 152 4.63 -2.35 -31.27
N ASP A 153 3.90 -3.46 -31.44
CA ASP A 153 2.49 -3.50 -31.88
C ASP A 153 1.48 -2.89 -30.87
N GLY A 154 1.87 -1.85 -30.11
CA GLY A 154 1.02 -1.09 -29.18
C GLY A 154 0.55 -1.90 -27.97
N GLY A 155 1.34 -2.89 -27.54
CA GLY A 155 1.03 -3.70 -26.37
C GLY A 155 1.18 -2.91 -25.06
N THR A 156 0.35 -3.24 -24.06
CA THR A 156 0.41 -2.70 -22.69
C THR A 156 1.78 -2.81 -22.03
N VAL A 157 2.64 -3.71 -22.52
CA VAL A 157 4.03 -3.92 -22.06
C VAL A 157 4.90 -2.66 -22.10
N CYS A 158 4.64 -1.73 -23.03
CA CYS A 158 5.40 -0.48 -23.13
C CYS A 158 5.08 0.54 -22.03
N TYR A 159 3.93 0.36 -21.41
CA TYR A 159 3.36 1.25 -20.41
C TYR A 159 3.30 0.60 -19.03
N ASP A 160 3.50 -0.71 -18.95
CA ASP A 160 3.76 -1.42 -17.71
C ASP A 160 5.08 -0.89 -17.14
N PRO A 161 5.05 -0.12 -16.03
CA PRO A 161 6.27 0.38 -15.43
C PRO A 161 6.99 -0.82 -14.84
N GLY A 162 7.90 -1.42 -15.62
CA GLY A 162 8.84 -2.40 -15.10
C GLY A 162 9.52 -1.85 -13.85
N GLU A 163 10.07 -2.74 -13.00
CA GLU A 163 10.70 -2.38 -11.71
C GLU A 163 11.59 -1.12 -11.78
N GLU A 164 12.31 -0.94 -12.89
CA GLU A 164 13.21 0.21 -13.14
C GLU A 164 12.51 1.59 -13.22
N GLN A 165 11.19 1.67 -13.43
CA GLN A 165 10.43 2.93 -13.47
C GLN A 165 9.82 3.33 -12.11
N LYS A 166 9.74 2.41 -11.15
CA LYS A 166 9.21 2.66 -9.81
C LYS A 166 10.23 3.35 -8.89
N GLU A 167 11.51 3.27 -9.25
CA GLU A 167 12.64 3.85 -8.51
C GLU A 167 13.16 5.12 -9.20
N VAL A 168 13.09 6.26 -8.51
CA VAL A 168 13.63 7.53 -9.03
C VAL A 168 15.02 7.76 -8.46
N GLU A 169 16.05 7.54 -9.26
CA GLU A 169 17.45 7.85 -8.89
C GLU A 169 17.59 9.35 -8.58
N MET A 170 18.02 9.65 -7.35
CA MET A 170 18.16 11.00 -6.83
C MET A 170 19.61 11.45 -6.69
N GLY A 171 20.56 10.52 -6.65
CA GLY A 171 21.96 10.86 -6.59
C GLY A 171 22.91 9.69 -6.64
N LEU A 172 24.13 9.99 -7.07
CA LEU A 172 25.25 9.05 -7.10
C LEU A 172 26.35 9.58 -6.18
N ASN A 173 26.93 8.71 -5.36
CA ASN A 173 28.08 9.07 -4.53
C ASN A 173 29.11 7.93 -4.52
N GLU A 174 30.33 8.23 -4.09
CA GLU A 174 31.39 7.24 -3.91
C GLU A 174 31.83 7.27 -2.44
N VAL A 175 31.89 6.10 -1.81
CA VAL A 175 32.30 5.95 -0.41
C VAL A 175 33.58 5.15 -0.34
N CYS A 176 34.61 5.72 0.27
CA CYS A 176 35.94 5.13 0.41
C CYS A 176 36.29 4.79 1.86
N GLU A 177 37.20 3.84 2.03
CA GLU A 177 37.77 3.48 3.34
C GLU A 177 38.40 4.70 4.04
N GLY A 178 38.04 4.92 5.31
CA GLY A 178 38.60 5.99 6.14
C GLY A 178 37.96 7.37 5.95
N GLU A 179 37.03 7.51 5.00
CA GLU A 179 36.32 8.76 4.72
C GLU A 179 34.92 8.77 5.33
N THR A 180 34.42 9.98 5.62
CA THR A 180 33.01 10.19 5.96
C THR A 180 32.32 10.77 4.75
N ALA A 181 31.20 10.17 4.35
CA ALA A 181 30.38 10.69 3.26
C ALA A 181 28.93 10.68 3.70
N PHE A 182 28.13 11.56 3.09
CA PHE A 182 26.69 11.52 3.25
C PHE A 182 26.00 11.75 1.93
N VAL A 183 24.80 11.20 1.80
CA VAL A 183 23.90 11.46 0.69
C VAL A 183 22.58 11.91 1.28
N LYS A 184 22.09 13.06 0.82
CA LYS A 184 20.83 13.64 1.29
C LYS A 184 19.87 13.80 0.12
N THR A 185 18.66 13.28 0.30
CA THR A 185 17.52 13.45 -0.58
C THR A 185 16.43 14.26 0.16
N PRO A 186 15.33 14.66 -0.50
CA PRO A 186 14.22 15.37 0.17
C PRO A 186 13.54 14.57 1.29
N SER A 187 13.53 13.24 1.19
CA SER A 187 12.86 12.32 2.13
C SER A 187 13.82 11.42 2.92
N ALA A 188 15.12 11.41 2.60
CA ALA A 188 16.07 10.51 3.23
C ALA A 188 17.47 11.12 3.39
N GLN A 189 18.25 10.57 4.33
CA GLN A 189 19.68 10.84 4.45
C GLN A 189 20.41 9.55 4.81
N VAL A 190 21.53 9.30 4.13
CA VAL A 190 22.42 8.17 4.39
C VAL A 190 23.79 8.70 4.77
N ASN A 191 24.29 8.32 5.94
CA ASN A 191 25.59 8.73 6.47
C ASN A 191 26.53 7.52 6.56
N PHE A 192 27.75 7.71 6.10
CA PHE A 192 28.85 6.75 6.18
C PHE A 192 29.94 7.31 7.09
N GLY A 193 30.37 6.52 8.07
CA GLY A 193 31.48 6.84 8.96
C GLY A 193 32.81 6.32 8.43
N THR A 194 33.91 6.66 9.10
CA THR A 194 35.27 6.25 8.70
C THR A 194 35.48 4.73 8.63
N ASN A 195 34.65 3.96 9.34
CA ASN A 195 34.72 2.50 9.39
C ASN A 195 33.59 1.82 8.61
N SER A 196 32.82 2.58 7.84
CA SER A 196 31.69 2.06 7.07
C SER A 196 32.11 1.21 5.88
N VAL A 197 33.32 1.42 5.36
CA VAL A 197 33.89 0.68 4.22
C VAL A 197 35.17 -0.03 4.68
N SER A 198 35.28 -1.32 4.42
CA SER A 198 36.37 -2.17 4.91
C SER A 198 37.66 -2.06 4.11
N SER A 199 37.53 -1.75 2.81
CA SER A 199 38.66 -1.66 1.89
C SER A 199 38.23 -1.05 0.55
N GLY A 200 39.03 -0.13 0.02
CA GLY A 200 38.79 0.47 -1.30
C GLY A 200 37.63 1.47 -1.30
N CYS A 201 36.94 1.58 -2.44
CA CYS A 201 35.78 2.46 -2.60
C CYS A 201 34.63 1.70 -3.25
N SER A 202 33.40 2.05 -2.89
CA SER A 202 32.18 1.59 -3.57
C SER A 202 31.40 2.79 -4.06
N ARG A 203 30.97 2.74 -5.32
CA ARG A 203 29.93 3.65 -5.77
C ARG A 203 28.59 3.20 -5.22
N LEU A 204 27.76 4.19 -4.91
CA LEU A 204 26.42 4.01 -4.41
C LEU A 204 25.47 4.89 -5.21
N SER A 205 24.33 4.33 -5.58
CA SER A 205 23.20 5.05 -6.16
C SER A 205 22.09 5.10 -5.12
N VAL A 206 21.47 6.27 -4.96
CA VAL A 206 20.33 6.46 -4.05
C VAL A 206 19.12 6.83 -4.88
N ALA A 207 18.03 6.08 -4.72
CA ALA A 207 16.74 6.36 -5.33
C ALA A 207 15.63 6.48 -4.28
N ILE A 208 14.54 7.15 -4.63
CA ILE A 208 13.31 7.22 -3.82
C ILE A 208 12.26 6.30 -4.43
N ILE A 209 11.53 5.59 -3.58
CA ILE A 209 10.29 4.89 -3.95
C ILE A 209 9.13 5.60 -3.24
N TYR A 210 8.14 6.07 -4.00
CA TYR A 210 7.00 6.74 -3.39
C TYR A 210 6.09 5.77 -2.64
N ARG A 211 5.60 6.17 -1.46
CA ARG A 211 4.63 5.37 -0.68
C ARG A 211 3.40 5.02 -1.51
N ASN A 212 2.95 5.92 -2.39
CA ASN A 212 1.73 5.76 -3.18
C ASN A 212 1.77 4.59 -4.19
N TRP A 213 2.94 3.99 -4.42
CA TRP A 213 3.04 2.74 -5.21
C TRP A 213 2.52 1.53 -4.44
N PHE A 214 2.61 1.60 -3.12
CA PHE A 214 2.05 0.59 -2.25
C PHE A 214 0.64 1.00 -1.86
N SER A 215 -0.28 0.76 -2.77
CA SER A 215 -1.70 0.81 -2.44
C SER A 215 -2.05 -0.50 -1.73
N ALA A 216 -2.81 -0.42 -0.63
CA ALA A 216 -3.51 -1.57 -0.10
C ALA A 216 -4.18 -2.32 -1.26
N PRO A 217 -4.04 -3.66 -1.41
CA PRO A 217 -4.71 -4.36 -2.48
C PRO A 217 -6.21 -4.07 -2.37
N PHE A 218 -6.75 -3.43 -3.41
CA PHE A 218 -8.15 -3.03 -3.47
C PHE A 218 -8.99 -4.30 -3.56
N ALA A 219 -9.56 -4.73 -2.44
CA ALA A 219 -10.67 -5.68 -2.53
C ALA A 219 -11.87 -4.86 -3.01
N PRO A 220 -12.43 -5.16 -4.20
CA PRO A 220 -13.56 -4.41 -4.72
C PRO A 220 -14.70 -4.45 -3.70
N PRO A 221 -15.39 -3.32 -3.44
CA PRO A 221 -16.46 -3.31 -2.47
C PRO A 221 -17.48 -4.38 -2.86
N PRO A 222 -17.99 -5.15 -1.89
CA PRO A 222 -18.96 -6.17 -2.22
C PRO A 222 -20.16 -5.52 -2.91
N LEU A 223 -20.59 -6.07 -4.05
CA LEU A 223 -21.84 -5.65 -4.72
C LEU A 223 -23.08 -5.81 -3.81
N SER A 224 -22.97 -6.72 -2.85
CA SER A 224 -23.96 -6.95 -1.80
C SER A 224 -23.58 -6.20 -0.52
N PHE A 225 -24.24 -6.50 0.59
CA PHE A 225 -24.04 -5.75 1.83
C PHE A 225 -22.61 -5.86 2.35
N LYS A 226 -22.02 -4.72 2.74
CA LYS A 226 -20.74 -4.65 3.46
C LYS A 226 -20.94 -5.25 4.86
N TRP A 227 -20.29 -6.38 5.13
CA TRP A 227 -20.39 -7.06 6.42
C TRP A 227 -19.59 -6.31 7.50
N GLU A 228 -18.47 -5.72 7.10
CA GLU A 228 -17.56 -4.93 7.92
C GLU A 228 -17.04 -3.77 7.08
N GLU A 229 -16.63 -2.68 7.73
CA GLU A 229 -15.85 -1.65 7.06
C GLU A 229 -14.52 -2.28 6.71
N GLN A 230 -14.23 -2.40 5.42
CA GLN A 230 -13.01 -3.01 4.97
C GLN A 230 -11.87 -2.13 5.45
N LYS A 231 -11.18 -2.57 6.51
CA LYS A 231 -9.95 -1.90 6.95
C LYS A 231 -9.02 -1.88 5.76
N GLU A 232 -8.54 -0.70 5.39
CA GLU A 232 -7.50 -0.60 4.38
C GLU A 232 -6.38 -1.54 4.80
N ARG A 233 -6.06 -2.54 3.97
CA ARG A 233 -4.95 -3.44 4.27
C ARG A 233 -3.71 -2.58 4.35
N GLY A 234 -3.12 -2.49 5.54
CA GLY A 234 -1.81 -1.87 5.68
C GLY A 234 -0.83 -2.64 4.81
N VAL A 235 0.04 -1.92 4.11
CA VAL A 235 1.08 -2.48 3.24
C VAL A 235 2.11 -3.28 4.05
N VAL A 236 2.20 -3.01 5.36
CA VAL A 236 3.18 -3.64 6.24
C VAL A 236 2.63 -4.96 6.77
N VAL A 237 3.17 -6.07 6.28
CA VAL A 237 2.76 -7.44 6.63
C VAL A 237 3.90 -8.21 7.30
N ASN A 238 3.55 -9.18 8.13
CA ASN A 238 4.51 -10.13 8.67
C ASN A 238 4.66 -11.37 7.76
N ASP A 239 5.53 -12.30 8.16
CA ASP A 239 5.73 -13.58 7.45
C ASP A 239 4.47 -14.46 7.41
N ASN A 240 3.49 -14.20 8.28
CA ASN A 240 2.19 -14.89 8.30
C ASN A 240 1.13 -14.19 7.42
N GLY A 241 1.48 -13.10 6.73
CA GLY A 241 0.57 -12.30 5.91
C GLY A 241 -0.35 -11.36 6.69
N ALA A 242 -0.21 -11.26 8.01
CA ALA A 242 -1.00 -10.35 8.83
C ALA A 242 -0.54 -8.91 8.65
N THR A 243 -1.47 -7.96 8.53
CA THR A 243 -1.15 -6.53 8.61
C THR A 243 -0.68 -6.18 10.03
N VAL A 244 0.55 -5.72 10.16
CA VAL A 244 1.18 -5.47 11.47
C VAL A 244 1.68 -4.03 11.64
N GLY A 245 1.45 -3.17 10.65
CA GLY A 245 1.91 -1.80 10.70
C GLY A 245 1.43 -0.95 9.54
N GLU A 246 1.99 0.25 9.49
CA GLU A 246 1.71 1.26 8.48
C GLU A 246 2.98 1.93 7.97
N VAL A 247 2.92 2.47 6.75
CA VAL A 247 4.04 3.16 6.10
C VAL A 247 3.91 4.66 6.32
N LEU A 248 4.94 5.26 6.90
CA LEU A 248 4.91 6.64 7.38
C LEU A 248 5.41 7.68 6.38
N GLY A 249 5.98 7.25 5.25
CA GLY A 249 6.54 8.13 4.23
C GLY A 249 7.12 7.36 3.05
N ASP A 250 7.75 8.10 2.13
CA ASP A 250 8.43 7.51 0.97
C ASP A 250 9.62 6.65 1.39
N GLY A 251 9.87 5.60 0.62
CA GLY A 251 11.00 4.70 0.80
C GLY A 251 12.28 5.17 0.12
N LEU A 252 13.36 4.49 0.49
CA LEU A 252 14.71 4.72 0.02
C LEU A 252 15.27 3.44 -0.59
N VAL A 253 15.87 3.56 -1.78
CA VAL A 253 16.68 2.50 -2.39
C VAL A 253 18.13 2.91 -2.34
N ILE A 254 18.98 1.98 -1.92
CA ILE A 254 20.43 2.12 -1.94
C ILE A 254 20.99 0.96 -2.75
N ASP A 255 21.58 1.27 -3.89
CA ASP A 255 22.26 0.30 -4.75
C ASP A 255 23.77 0.48 -4.64
N PHE A 256 24.48 -0.60 -4.29
CA PHE A 256 25.92 -0.62 -4.16
C PHE A 256 26.56 -1.38 -5.33
N GLU A 257 27.48 -0.75 -6.05
CA GLU A 257 28.21 -1.41 -7.15
C GLU A 257 29.11 -2.54 -6.62
N THR A 258 29.72 -2.34 -5.45
CA THR A 258 30.60 -3.33 -4.80
C THR A 258 30.17 -3.59 -3.35
N PRO A 259 29.06 -4.32 -3.13
CA PRO A 259 28.46 -4.46 -1.81
C PRO A 259 29.39 -5.13 -0.79
N SER A 260 30.30 -5.99 -1.24
CA SER A 260 31.21 -6.75 -0.37
C SER A 260 32.17 -5.91 0.48
N VAL A 261 32.39 -4.64 0.13
CA VAL A 261 33.30 -3.74 0.89
C VAL A 261 32.57 -2.87 1.91
N VAL A 262 31.24 -2.80 1.87
CA VAL A 262 30.44 -1.99 2.79
C VAL A 262 30.12 -2.81 4.03
N GLN A 263 30.40 -2.26 5.22
CA GLN A 263 30.15 -2.90 6.50
C GLN A 263 28.91 -2.33 7.18
N SER A 264 28.81 -1.00 7.32
CA SER A 264 27.71 -0.37 8.05
C SER A 264 27.43 1.05 7.56
N PHE A 265 26.19 1.49 7.66
CA PHE A 265 25.77 2.85 7.31
C PHE A 265 24.59 3.28 8.19
N TYR A 266 24.37 4.59 8.30
CA TYR A 266 23.31 5.16 9.12
C TYR A 266 22.26 5.82 8.23
N VAL A 267 21.01 5.40 8.32
CA VAL A 267 19.91 5.92 7.49
C VAL A 267 18.94 6.68 8.35
N CYS A 268 18.49 7.83 7.86
CA CYS A 268 17.39 8.61 8.38
C CYS A 268 16.34 8.80 7.30
N LEU A 269 15.08 8.48 7.60
CA LEU A 269 13.93 8.70 6.71
C LEU A 269 12.98 9.71 7.33
N ARG A 270 12.46 10.61 6.49
CA ARG A 270 11.50 11.64 6.90
C ARG A 270 10.10 11.03 6.95
N VAL A 271 9.40 11.27 8.05
CA VAL A 271 8.03 10.82 8.30
C VAL A 271 7.05 11.98 8.08
N SER A 272 5.97 11.74 7.33
CA SER A 272 4.88 12.71 7.20
C SER A 272 3.94 12.58 8.40
N VAL A 273 3.90 13.61 9.24
CA VAL A 273 3.02 13.65 10.44
C VAL A 273 1.59 14.07 10.11
N GLU A 274 1.33 14.55 8.88
CA GLU A 274 0.00 14.99 8.47
C GLU A 274 -0.90 13.80 8.11
N GLY A 275 -1.90 13.51 8.95
CA GLY A 275 -3.04 12.66 8.59
C GLY A 275 -3.31 11.44 9.48
N ASN A 276 -2.47 11.15 10.48
CA ASN A 276 -2.56 9.88 11.21
C ASN A 276 -3.45 9.94 12.47
N ASP A 277 -4.75 10.18 12.27
CA ASP A 277 -5.77 10.06 13.32
C ASP A 277 -6.03 8.58 13.74
N ASN A 278 -5.47 7.60 13.02
CA ASN A 278 -5.50 6.16 13.37
C ASN A 278 -4.24 5.66 14.11
N SER A 279 -3.31 6.55 14.49
CA SER A 279 -2.02 6.20 15.10
C SER A 279 -2.07 5.56 16.51
N ASP A 280 -3.27 5.32 17.06
CA ASP A 280 -3.40 4.61 18.34
C ASP A 280 -3.14 3.10 18.21
N ASP A 281 -3.22 2.53 17.00
CA ASP A 281 -3.10 1.08 16.78
C ASP A 281 -1.64 0.60 16.59
N TYR A 282 -0.72 1.45 16.12
CA TYR A 282 0.70 1.11 15.89
C TYR A 282 1.64 2.09 16.61
N ASP A 283 2.39 1.60 17.60
CA ASP A 283 3.17 2.46 18.51
C ASP A 283 4.69 2.26 18.45
N VAL A 284 5.17 1.21 17.78
CA VAL A 284 6.60 0.86 17.74
C VAL A 284 7.22 1.33 16.42
N PRO A 285 8.11 2.35 16.42
CA PRO A 285 8.82 2.77 15.22
C PRO A 285 9.82 1.70 14.78
N ASP A 286 9.82 1.39 13.49
CA ASP A 286 10.73 0.44 12.86
C ASP A 286 11.07 0.87 11.42
N PHE A 287 11.93 0.10 10.77
CA PHE A 287 12.12 0.15 9.32
C PHE A 287 11.52 -1.10 8.68
N GLY A 288 10.91 -0.93 7.51
CA GLY A 288 10.45 -2.02 6.67
C GLY A 288 11.34 -2.21 5.45
N TYR A 289 11.35 -3.41 4.89
CA TYR A 289 11.92 -3.72 3.57
C TYR A 289 10.85 -4.31 2.67
N THR A 290 11.03 -4.27 1.37
CA THR A 290 10.08 -4.82 0.40
C THR A 290 10.71 -5.97 -0.38
N ASP A 291 9.88 -6.84 -0.93
CA ASP A 291 10.29 -7.92 -1.82
C ASP A 291 10.74 -7.39 -3.19
N GLU A 292 11.23 -8.29 -4.05
CA GLU A 292 11.67 -7.92 -5.40
C GLU A 292 10.49 -7.40 -6.25
N GLU A 293 9.29 -7.96 -6.06
CA GLU A 293 8.08 -7.63 -6.81
C GLU A 293 7.39 -6.32 -6.35
N LEU A 294 7.86 -5.71 -5.24
CA LEU A 294 7.32 -4.49 -4.64
C LEU A 294 5.83 -4.61 -4.25
N GLU A 295 5.41 -5.79 -3.79
CA GLU A 295 4.00 -6.06 -3.43
C GLU A 295 3.75 -5.74 -1.95
N TYR A 296 4.65 -6.16 -1.06
CA TYR A 296 4.48 -6.02 0.38
C TYR A 296 5.71 -5.41 1.06
N ILE A 297 5.49 -4.84 2.25
CA ILE A 297 6.56 -4.35 3.13
C ILE A 297 6.60 -5.21 4.39
N TYR A 298 7.79 -5.67 4.75
CA TYR A 298 8.04 -6.53 5.90
C TYR A 298 8.85 -5.78 6.97
N PRO A 299 8.47 -5.85 8.25
CA PRO A 299 9.26 -5.24 9.32
C PRO A 299 10.66 -5.84 9.46
N LEU A 300 11.66 -5.01 9.75
CA LEU A 300 13.02 -5.46 10.05
C LEU A 300 13.23 -5.90 11.50
N GLY A 301 12.34 -5.51 12.42
CA GLY A 301 12.44 -5.85 13.82
C GLY A 301 13.58 -5.11 14.54
N LEU A 302 13.92 -3.88 14.13
CA LEU A 302 15.02 -3.14 14.74
C LEU A 302 14.68 -2.74 16.18
N SER A 303 15.57 -3.07 17.12
CA SER A 303 15.37 -2.77 18.55
C SER A 303 15.56 -1.31 18.92
N THR A 304 16.21 -0.53 18.05
CA THR A 304 16.58 0.87 18.28
C THR A 304 16.37 1.67 17.00
N VAL A 305 15.21 2.32 16.91
CA VAL A 305 14.95 3.40 15.95
C VAL A 305 14.85 4.69 16.74
N GLU A 306 15.75 5.63 16.44
CA GLU A 306 15.78 6.93 17.09
C GLU A 306 14.81 7.86 16.34
N ARG A 307 13.82 8.40 17.07
CA ARG A 307 13.01 9.53 16.58
C ARG A 307 13.79 10.80 16.82
N ASP A 308 14.41 11.34 15.76
CA ASP A 308 15.09 12.62 15.84
C ASP A 308 14.18 13.78 15.40
N TYR A 309 14.15 14.80 16.25
CA TYR A 309 13.34 16.02 16.09
C TYR A 309 14.22 17.26 15.91
N ARG A 310 15.57 17.13 15.98
CA ARG A 310 16.44 18.27 16.29
C ARG A 310 17.36 18.74 15.18
N GLU A 311 17.69 17.91 14.18
CA GLU A 311 18.76 18.26 13.22
C GLU A 311 18.30 18.74 11.83
N PHE A 312 17.04 18.56 11.44
CA PHE A 312 16.61 18.81 10.06
C PHE A 312 15.35 19.68 10.02
N GLU A 313 15.36 20.73 9.19
CA GLU A 313 14.25 21.67 8.99
C GLU A 313 12.89 20.96 8.84
N ASP A 314 11.92 21.36 9.67
CA ASP A 314 10.50 20.98 9.68
C ASP A 314 10.18 19.50 9.30
N GLY A 315 10.44 18.55 10.20
CA GLY A 315 9.95 17.17 10.06
C GLY A 315 10.40 16.22 11.18
N VAL A 316 9.71 15.09 11.33
CA VAL A 316 10.13 13.98 12.21
C VAL A 316 10.94 12.99 11.38
N TRP A 317 12.08 12.54 11.90
CA TRP A 317 12.96 11.60 11.21
C TRP A 317 13.11 10.31 12.01
N TYR A 318 13.02 9.17 11.32
CA TYR A 318 13.32 7.85 11.89
C TYR A 318 14.71 7.47 11.44
N CYS A 319 15.61 7.26 12.40
CA CYS A 319 16.99 6.95 12.11
C CYS A 319 17.46 5.65 12.75
N SER A 320 18.30 4.89 12.04
CA SER A 320 18.93 3.68 12.56
C SER A 320 20.24 3.35 11.85
N SER A 321 21.09 2.57 12.53
CA SER A 321 22.33 2.04 11.97
C SER A 321 22.12 0.65 11.39
N PHE A 322 22.54 0.46 10.15
CA PHE A 322 22.43 -0.79 9.41
C PHE A 322 23.79 -1.45 9.27
N ASP A 323 23.82 -2.76 9.51
CA ASP A 323 24.96 -3.63 9.19
C ASP A 323 24.65 -4.30 7.84
N TYR A 324 25.42 -3.98 6.81
CA TYR A 324 25.19 -4.47 5.44
C TYR A 324 25.15 -6.00 5.39
N GLN A 325 25.93 -6.68 6.24
CA GLN A 325 25.95 -8.15 6.24
C GLN A 325 24.67 -8.79 6.77
N LYS A 326 23.85 -8.02 7.49
CA LYS A 326 22.58 -8.45 8.09
C LYS A 326 21.37 -7.82 7.40
N ALA A 327 21.58 -6.95 6.42
CA ALA A 327 20.50 -6.34 5.68
C ALA A 327 19.75 -7.42 4.85
N PRO A 328 18.42 -7.31 4.71
CA PRO A 328 17.69 -8.09 3.71
C PRO A 328 18.23 -7.76 2.30
N THR A 329 17.98 -8.65 1.33
CA THR A 329 18.39 -8.49 -0.08
C THR A 329 19.89 -8.31 -0.33
N ARG A 330 20.73 -8.96 0.49
CA ARG A 330 22.21 -8.94 0.33
C ARG A 330 22.72 -9.40 -1.04
N ASP A 331 22.04 -10.35 -1.67
CA ASP A 331 22.54 -11.00 -2.88
C ASP A 331 22.43 -10.13 -4.14
N SER A 332 21.56 -9.11 -4.13
CA SER A 332 21.36 -8.20 -5.27
C SER A 332 22.20 -6.92 -5.20
N GLY A 333 22.76 -6.57 -4.04
CA GLY A 333 23.43 -5.27 -3.84
C GLY A 333 22.48 -4.10 -3.61
N VAL A 334 21.17 -4.33 -3.72
CA VAL A 334 20.11 -3.32 -3.62
C VAL A 334 19.38 -3.47 -2.29
N ILE A 335 19.27 -2.38 -1.52
CA ILE A 335 18.55 -2.33 -0.26
C ILE A 335 17.39 -1.35 -0.39
N ARG A 336 16.18 -1.79 -0.08
CA ARG A 336 14.95 -0.98 -0.08
C ARG A 336 14.44 -0.83 1.34
N LEU A 337 14.28 0.42 1.79
CA LEU A 337 13.95 0.76 3.18
C LEU A 337 12.76 1.71 3.25
N PHE A 338 11.84 1.47 4.18
CA PHE A 338 10.69 2.32 4.47
C PHE A 338 10.63 2.64 5.96
N ALA A 339 10.17 3.84 6.31
CA ALA A 339 9.84 4.16 7.70
C ALA A 339 8.45 3.60 8.01
N ILE A 340 8.33 2.79 9.07
CA ILE A 340 7.08 2.15 9.45
C ILE A 340 6.82 2.34 10.95
N ASP A 341 5.56 2.37 11.35
CA ASP A 341 5.14 2.09 12.73
C ASP A 341 4.47 0.71 12.73
N ARG A 342 4.74 -0.10 13.76
CA ARG A 342 4.24 -1.47 13.87
C ARG A 342 3.78 -1.86 15.27
N LEU A 343 3.14 -3.03 15.36
CA LEU A 343 2.80 -3.69 16.61
C LEU A 343 4.04 -4.22 17.34
N LYS A 344 3.97 -4.23 18.67
CA LYS A 344 5.06 -4.72 19.54
C LYS A 344 5.34 -6.22 19.39
N ASN A 345 4.30 -7.04 19.20
CA ASN A 345 4.39 -8.51 19.08
C ASN A 345 3.98 -8.98 17.68
N TRP A 346 4.49 -8.30 16.65
CA TRP A 346 4.07 -8.52 15.25
C TRP A 346 4.41 -9.91 14.68
N GLU A 347 5.47 -10.58 15.17
CA GLU A 347 5.94 -11.86 14.63
C GLU A 347 4.92 -13.00 14.76
N ASP A 348 4.19 -13.01 15.89
CA ASP A 348 3.22 -14.05 16.22
C ASP A 348 1.79 -13.69 15.80
N GLU A 349 1.58 -12.51 15.20
CA GLU A 349 0.25 -12.07 14.80
C GLU A 349 -0.23 -12.90 13.61
N GLU A 350 -1.41 -13.51 13.73
CA GLU A 350 -2.08 -14.19 12.61
C GLU A 350 -2.98 -13.18 11.90
N ASP A 351 -3.18 -13.37 10.59
CA ASP A 351 -4.02 -12.48 9.81
C ASP A 351 -5.47 -12.52 10.32
N ASN A 352 -5.81 -11.52 11.13
CA ASN A 352 -7.13 -11.35 11.69
C ASN A 352 -7.92 -10.40 10.79
N TYR A 353 -8.23 -10.88 9.58
CA TYR A 353 -9.06 -10.17 8.59
C TYR A 353 -10.41 -9.70 9.14
N VAL A 354 -10.94 -10.39 10.17
CA VAL A 354 -12.26 -10.14 10.75
C VAL A 354 -12.13 -9.91 12.25
N ASP A 355 -12.76 -8.85 12.77
CA ASP A 355 -12.76 -8.57 14.21
C ASP A 355 -13.40 -9.72 15.00
N ASP A 356 -12.91 -9.99 16.21
CA ASP A 356 -13.39 -11.10 17.05
C ASP A 356 -14.90 -11.04 17.33
N GLU A 357 -15.46 -9.84 17.44
CA GLU A 357 -16.91 -9.63 17.57
C GLU A 357 -17.65 -10.12 16.32
N THR A 358 -17.16 -9.73 15.13
CA THR A 358 -17.71 -10.14 13.84
C THR A 358 -17.58 -11.65 13.63
N LYS A 359 -16.43 -12.25 14.00
CA LYS A 359 -16.23 -13.72 13.99
C LYS A 359 -17.26 -14.43 14.87
N ALA A 360 -17.47 -13.95 16.10
CA ALA A 360 -18.43 -14.53 17.03
C ALA A 360 -19.88 -14.44 16.51
N LEU A 361 -20.27 -13.31 15.93
CA LEU A 361 -21.60 -13.11 15.33
C LEU A 361 -21.83 -14.03 14.12
N CYS A 362 -20.83 -14.19 13.24
CA CYS A 362 -20.90 -15.12 12.11
C CYS A 362 -21.08 -16.56 12.59
N TYR A 363 -20.25 -17.04 13.52
CA TYR A 363 -20.38 -18.40 14.03
C TYR A 363 -21.69 -18.66 14.77
N ALA A 364 -22.18 -17.67 15.53
CA ALA A 364 -23.48 -17.76 16.18
C ALA A 364 -24.61 -17.91 15.14
N LEU A 365 -24.58 -17.11 14.08
CA LEU A 365 -25.58 -17.16 13.01
C LEU A 365 -25.48 -18.47 12.21
N GLY A 366 -24.26 -18.93 11.91
CA GLY A 366 -24.00 -20.22 11.28
C GLY A 366 -24.56 -21.40 12.09
N ALA A 367 -24.36 -21.39 13.41
CA ALA A 367 -24.95 -22.38 14.31
C ALA A 367 -26.49 -22.34 14.31
N MET A 368 -27.10 -21.15 14.25
CA MET A 368 -28.55 -21.01 14.13
C MET A 368 -29.07 -21.59 12.80
N TYR A 369 -28.40 -21.35 11.68
CA TYR A 369 -28.77 -21.96 10.39
C TYR A 369 -28.63 -23.48 10.41
N CYS A 370 -27.59 -24.03 11.02
CA CYS A 370 -27.45 -25.47 11.23
C CYS A 370 -28.62 -26.04 12.05
N PHE A 371 -29.01 -25.36 13.12
CA PHE A 371 -30.15 -25.77 13.95
C PHE A 371 -31.47 -25.75 13.17
N VAL A 372 -31.74 -24.68 12.42
CA VAL A 372 -32.94 -24.57 11.58
C VAL A 372 -32.93 -25.60 10.44
N GLY A 373 -31.78 -25.82 9.80
CA GLY A 373 -31.58 -26.83 8.77
C GLY A 373 -31.86 -28.24 9.30
N PHE A 374 -31.36 -28.56 10.50
CA PHE A 374 -31.63 -29.82 11.18
C PHE A 374 -33.12 -30.00 11.50
N CYS A 375 -33.79 -28.95 11.99
CA CYS A 375 -35.24 -28.95 12.22
C CYS A 375 -36.02 -29.15 10.90
N SER A 376 -35.57 -28.54 9.81
CA SER A 376 -36.16 -28.69 8.47
C SER A 376 -36.01 -30.12 7.97
N LEU A 377 -34.83 -30.74 8.15
CA LEU A 377 -34.56 -32.12 7.79
C LEU A 377 -35.48 -33.09 8.55
N ILE A 378 -35.61 -32.91 9.87
CA ILE A 378 -36.55 -33.70 10.69
C ILE A 378 -37.98 -33.55 10.18
N GLY A 379 -38.41 -32.31 9.91
CA GLY A 379 -39.73 -32.02 9.37
C GLY A 379 -39.97 -32.71 8.02
N MET A 380 -38.96 -32.71 7.14
CA MET A 380 -39.02 -33.38 5.84
C MET A 380 -39.11 -34.90 5.99
N VAL A 381 -38.25 -35.52 6.81
CA VAL A 381 -38.26 -36.98 7.06
C VAL A 381 -39.59 -37.39 7.68
N ALA A 382 -40.05 -36.66 8.69
CA ALA A 382 -41.35 -36.90 9.32
C ALA A 382 -42.47 -36.82 8.28
N PHE A 383 -42.46 -35.83 7.38
CA PHE A 383 -43.46 -35.69 6.33
C PHE A 383 -43.43 -36.85 5.32
N VAL A 384 -42.24 -37.27 4.87
CA VAL A 384 -42.07 -38.37 3.91
C VAL A 384 -42.55 -39.70 4.49
N MET A 385 -42.21 -40.01 5.74
CA MET A 385 -42.59 -41.27 6.39
C MET A 385 -44.09 -41.44 6.60
N THR A 386 -44.80 -40.33 6.71
CA THR A 386 -46.18 -40.31 7.19
C THR A 386 -47.19 -40.00 6.09
N THR A 387 -46.73 -39.55 4.91
CA THR A 387 -47.59 -39.28 3.76
C THR A 387 -47.52 -40.47 2.79
N PRO A 388 -48.64 -41.19 2.52
CA PRO A 388 -48.62 -42.31 1.59
C PRO A 388 -48.24 -41.81 0.18
N ILE A 389 -47.24 -42.48 -0.42
CA ILE A 389 -46.57 -42.17 -1.70
C ILE A 389 -47.54 -41.98 -2.90
N LEU A 390 -48.82 -42.34 -2.75
CA LEU A 390 -49.82 -42.34 -3.82
C LEU A 390 -50.49 -40.98 -4.14
N ASN A 391 -50.33 -39.93 -3.32
CA ASN A 391 -50.87 -38.61 -3.67
C ASN A 391 -49.85 -37.79 -4.48
N LYS A 392 -50.00 -37.82 -5.83
CA LYS A 392 -49.11 -37.28 -6.87
C LYS A 392 -48.84 -35.76 -6.87
N HIS A 393 -49.10 -35.02 -5.79
CA HIS A 393 -48.82 -33.58 -5.72
C HIS A 393 -47.77 -33.29 -4.64
N LEU A 394 -46.65 -32.70 -5.07
CA LEU A 394 -45.61 -32.19 -4.17
C LEU A 394 -46.27 -31.27 -3.13
N SER A 395 -46.13 -31.62 -1.85
CA SER A 395 -46.76 -30.86 -0.79
C SER A 395 -45.98 -29.57 -0.57
N LEU A 396 -46.71 -28.46 -0.36
CA LEU A 396 -46.11 -27.16 -0.04
C LEU A 396 -45.07 -27.25 1.10
N PRO A 397 -45.35 -27.95 2.22
CA PRO A 397 -44.37 -28.07 3.30
C PRO A 397 -43.09 -28.79 2.89
N LEU A 398 -43.17 -29.85 2.06
CA LEU A 398 -41.99 -30.59 1.62
C LEU A 398 -41.12 -29.74 0.68
N PHE A 399 -41.74 -29.01 -0.24
CA PHE A 399 -41.02 -28.08 -1.12
C PHE A 399 -40.34 -26.96 -0.33
N CYS A 400 -41.07 -26.29 0.58
CA CYS A 400 -40.50 -25.24 1.42
C CYS A 400 -39.38 -25.76 2.33
N SER A 401 -39.55 -26.94 2.94
CA SER A 401 -38.52 -27.53 3.83
C SER A 401 -37.26 -27.89 3.04
N PHE A 402 -37.40 -28.41 1.82
CA PHE A 402 -36.27 -28.70 0.94
C PHE A 402 -35.49 -27.43 0.56
N ILE A 403 -36.18 -26.37 0.12
CA ILE A 403 -35.52 -25.10 -0.21
C ILE A 403 -34.90 -24.45 1.03
N PHE A 404 -35.56 -24.49 2.19
CA PHE A 404 -35.00 -24.00 3.45
C PHE A 404 -33.77 -24.79 3.88
N LEU A 405 -33.75 -26.11 3.66
CA LEU A 405 -32.57 -26.93 3.94
C LEU A 405 -31.38 -26.47 3.07
N ILE A 406 -31.59 -26.30 1.76
CA ILE A 406 -30.56 -25.80 0.85
C ILE A 406 -30.07 -24.40 1.28
N LEU A 407 -30.99 -23.49 1.56
CA LEU A 407 -30.68 -22.13 2.03
C LEU A 407 -29.83 -22.16 3.31
N CYS A 408 -30.23 -22.96 4.30
CA CYS A 408 -29.48 -23.11 5.55
C CYS A 408 -28.08 -23.68 5.32
N VAL A 409 -27.90 -24.61 4.38
CA VAL A 409 -26.57 -25.14 4.04
C VAL A 409 -25.69 -24.05 3.44
N PHE A 410 -26.16 -23.32 2.42
CA PHE A 410 -25.39 -22.22 1.82
C PHE A 410 -25.02 -21.15 2.86
N ARG A 411 -25.98 -20.70 3.68
CA ARG A 411 -25.74 -19.72 4.73
C ARG A 411 -24.79 -20.24 5.82
N ALA A 412 -24.93 -21.49 6.27
CA ALA A 412 -24.05 -22.04 7.27
C ALA A 412 -22.62 -22.15 6.74
N VAL A 413 -22.43 -22.70 5.54
CA VAL A 413 -21.12 -22.79 4.88
C VAL A 413 -20.48 -21.41 4.75
N PHE A 414 -21.23 -20.42 4.25
CA PHE A 414 -20.75 -19.05 4.16
C PHE A 414 -20.32 -18.49 5.53
N MET A 415 -21.18 -18.60 6.55
CA MET A 415 -20.90 -18.03 7.87
C MET A 415 -19.75 -18.71 8.62
N PHE A 416 -19.42 -19.96 8.28
CA PHE A 416 -18.25 -20.66 8.82
C PHE A 416 -16.97 -20.37 8.05
N LEU A 417 -17.05 -20.19 6.72
CA LEU A 417 -15.88 -19.95 5.87
C LEU A 417 -15.47 -18.48 5.81
N TYR A 418 -16.42 -17.55 5.95
CA TYR A 418 -16.15 -16.11 5.89
C TYR A 418 -15.13 -15.65 6.95
N PRO A 419 -15.26 -16.00 8.25
CA PRO A 419 -14.25 -15.65 9.26
C PRO A 419 -12.86 -16.26 9.06
N ILE A 420 -12.73 -17.26 8.17
CA ILE A 420 -11.48 -17.98 7.89
C ILE A 420 -10.73 -17.33 6.70
N GLY A 421 -11.30 -16.32 6.04
CA GLY A 421 -10.65 -15.65 4.91
C GLY A 421 -10.63 -16.48 3.62
N THR A 422 -11.41 -17.58 3.52
CA THR A 422 -11.37 -18.49 2.35
C THR A 422 -11.75 -17.81 1.02
N PHE A 423 -12.43 -16.66 1.07
CA PHE A 423 -12.94 -15.95 -0.10
C PHE A 423 -12.14 -14.69 -0.48
N GLU A 424 -10.98 -14.44 0.14
CA GLU A 424 -10.24 -13.18 -0.02
C GLU A 424 -9.83 -12.86 -1.45
N PHE A 425 -9.41 -13.86 -2.21
CA PHE A 425 -8.88 -13.65 -3.56
C PHE A 425 -9.94 -13.80 -4.66
N GLU A 426 -11.19 -14.12 -4.30
CA GLU A 426 -12.25 -14.39 -5.26
C GLU A 426 -13.56 -13.66 -4.90
N PRO A 427 -13.65 -12.34 -5.15
CA PRO A 427 -14.82 -11.52 -4.83
C PRO A 427 -16.11 -12.03 -5.49
N LEU A 428 -16.01 -12.66 -6.67
CA LEU A 428 -17.14 -13.31 -7.33
C LEU A 428 -17.74 -14.44 -6.48
N GLN A 429 -16.90 -15.29 -5.89
CA GLN A 429 -17.36 -16.40 -5.07
C GLN A 429 -18.08 -15.90 -3.83
N HIS A 430 -17.51 -14.87 -3.18
CA HIS A 430 -18.11 -14.22 -2.03
C HIS A 430 -19.52 -13.71 -2.34
N TYR A 431 -19.67 -12.97 -3.45
CA TYR A 431 -20.96 -12.47 -3.93
C TYR A 431 -21.97 -13.60 -4.22
N VAL A 432 -21.56 -14.59 -5.00
CA VAL A 432 -22.44 -15.69 -5.44
C VAL A 432 -22.99 -16.48 -4.25
N ILE A 433 -22.11 -16.86 -3.31
CA ILE A 433 -22.51 -17.68 -2.16
C ILE A 433 -23.42 -16.87 -1.21
N PHE A 434 -23.16 -15.57 -1.08
CA PHE A 434 -23.96 -14.70 -0.23
C PHE A 434 -25.38 -14.43 -0.78
N GLU A 435 -25.53 -14.26 -2.10
CA GLU A 435 -26.81 -13.87 -2.73
C GLU A 435 -27.73 -15.03 -3.12
N ILE A 436 -27.20 -16.22 -3.42
CA ILE A 436 -28.03 -17.41 -3.73
C ILE A 436 -29.16 -17.66 -2.71
N PRO A 437 -28.93 -17.58 -1.38
CA PRO A 437 -29.98 -17.64 -0.37
C PRO A 437 -31.17 -16.68 -0.60
N THR A 438 -30.90 -15.45 -1.04
CA THR A 438 -31.93 -14.44 -1.35
C THR A 438 -32.87 -14.93 -2.46
N PHE A 439 -32.31 -15.43 -3.56
CA PHE A 439 -33.07 -15.91 -4.72
C PHE A 439 -33.82 -17.23 -4.43
N LEU A 440 -33.27 -18.08 -3.57
CA LEU A 440 -33.98 -19.24 -3.02
C LEU A 440 -35.18 -18.81 -2.16
N LEU A 441 -35.06 -17.74 -1.38
CA LEU A 441 -36.17 -17.19 -0.60
C LEU A 441 -37.28 -16.62 -1.50
N PHE A 442 -36.93 -15.88 -2.56
CA PHE A 442 -37.89 -15.42 -3.57
C PHE A 442 -38.61 -16.58 -4.27
N SER A 443 -37.88 -17.66 -4.53
CA SER A 443 -38.43 -18.88 -5.10
C SER A 443 -39.51 -19.50 -4.19
N VAL A 444 -39.28 -19.53 -2.88
CA VAL A 444 -40.30 -19.94 -1.88
C VAL A 444 -41.49 -19.00 -1.90
N LEU A 445 -41.26 -17.68 -1.94
CA LEU A 445 -42.34 -16.68 -1.97
C LEU A 445 -43.23 -16.82 -3.22
N ILE A 446 -42.63 -17.00 -4.41
CA ILE A 446 -43.38 -17.22 -5.66
C ILE A 446 -44.25 -18.48 -5.56
N PHE A 447 -43.69 -19.57 -5.02
CA PHE A 447 -44.43 -20.82 -4.82
C PHE A 447 -45.56 -20.67 -3.78
N MET A 448 -45.35 -19.86 -2.74
CA MET A 448 -46.36 -19.49 -1.75
C MET A 448 -47.49 -18.66 -2.39
N ILE A 449 -47.16 -17.66 -3.21
CA ILE A 449 -48.14 -16.86 -3.99
C ILE A 449 -48.98 -17.79 -4.87
N TYR A 450 -48.34 -18.69 -5.61
CA TYR A 450 -49.01 -19.68 -6.44
C TYR A 450 -50.01 -20.53 -5.63
N THR A 451 -49.58 -21.04 -4.48
CA THR A 451 -50.41 -21.89 -3.63
C THR A 451 -51.58 -21.11 -3.04
N PHE A 452 -51.36 -19.89 -2.55
CA PHE A 452 -52.41 -19.03 -1.99
C PHE A 452 -53.42 -18.61 -3.06
N LYS A 453 -52.96 -18.28 -4.27
CA LYS A 453 -53.85 -18.04 -5.42
C LYS A 453 -54.75 -19.24 -5.68
N ARG A 454 -54.18 -20.46 -5.73
CA ARG A 454 -54.96 -21.69 -5.96
C ARG A 454 -56.00 -21.93 -4.85
N LEU A 455 -55.71 -21.53 -3.61
CA LEU A 455 -56.66 -21.60 -2.49
C LEU A 455 -57.83 -20.61 -2.63
N VAL A 456 -57.61 -19.41 -3.18
CA VAL A 456 -58.67 -18.41 -3.42
C VAL A 456 -59.64 -18.88 -4.52
N TYR A 457 -59.12 -19.37 -5.64
CA TYR A 457 -59.92 -19.64 -6.85
C TYR A 457 -60.53 -21.05 -6.89
N LYS A 458 -60.58 -21.76 -5.76
CA LYS A 458 -61.03 -23.16 -5.64
C LYS A 458 -62.51 -23.45 -6.00
N LYS A 459 -63.20 -22.52 -6.67
CA LYS A 459 -64.60 -22.65 -7.14
C LYS A 459 -64.76 -22.94 -8.64
N GLY A 460 -63.67 -23.06 -9.40
CA GLY A 460 -63.72 -23.46 -10.81
C GLY A 460 -62.88 -24.71 -11.07
N PHE A 461 -63.55 -25.82 -11.39
CA PHE A 461 -62.99 -27.09 -11.84
C PHE A 461 -62.45 -26.95 -13.27
N PHE A 462 -61.43 -26.12 -13.49
CA PHE A 462 -60.66 -26.17 -14.74
C PHE A 462 -59.25 -26.69 -14.44
N PRO A 463 -58.99 -27.99 -14.68
CA PRO A 463 -57.63 -28.50 -14.81
C PRO A 463 -57.09 -27.99 -16.15
N GLY A 464 -55.94 -27.31 -16.15
CA GLY A 464 -55.28 -26.90 -17.39
C GLY A 464 -55.30 -25.40 -17.63
N ASN A 465 -54.68 -24.63 -16.74
CA ASN A 465 -53.54 -23.87 -17.21
C ASN A 465 -52.62 -23.59 -16.02
N PRO A 466 -51.36 -24.03 -16.05
CA PRO A 466 -50.37 -23.58 -15.09
C PRO A 466 -50.36 -22.05 -15.09
N THR A 467 -50.60 -21.45 -13.93
CA THR A 467 -50.74 -20.01 -13.85
C THR A 467 -49.43 -19.34 -14.28
N PRO A 468 -49.48 -18.26 -15.07
CA PRO A 468 -48.29 -17.57 -15.58
C PRO A 468 -47.34 -17.11 -14.47
N ILE A 469 -47.82 -16.96 -13.23
CA ILE A 469 -47.00 -16.59 -12.06
C ILE A 469 -45.81 -17.55 -11.86
N LEU A 470 -45.99 -18.86 -11.97
CA LEU A 470 -44.90 -19.82 -11.74
C LEU A 470 -43.93 -19.84 -12.93
N TYR A 471 -44.46 -19.88 -14.15
CA TYR A 471 -43.64 -19.99 -15.37
C TYR A 471 -42.98 -18.70 -15.81
N ILE A 472 -43.50 -17.55 -15.43
CA ILE A 472 -42.89 -16.25 -15.74
C ILE A 472 -42.09 -15.78 -14.53
N GLY A 473 -42.68 -15.84 -13.32
CA GLY A 473 -42.04 -15.31 -12.12
C GLY A 473 -40.76 -16.05 -11.74
N TRP A 474 -40.74 -17.39 -11.81
CA TRP A 474 -39.55 -18.15 -11.44
C TRP A 474 -38.37 -17.91 -12.38
N PRO A 475 -38.50 -18.03 -13.72
CA PRO A 475 -37.40 -17.72 -14.63
C PRO A 475 -36.99 -16.25 -14.59
N LEU A 476 -37.91 -15.32 -14.31
CA LEU A 476 -37.59 -13.90 -14.20
C LEU A 476 -36.67 -13.62 -13.00
N VAL A 477 -36.95 -14.21 -11.84
CA VAL A 477 -36.12 -14.06 -10.64
C VAL A 477 -34.72 -14.65 -10.84
N TRP A 478 -34.63 -15.85 -11.40
CA TRP A 478 -33.34 -16.49 -11.68
C TRP A 478 -32.59 -15.85 -12.86
N GLY A 479 -33.30 -15.37 -13.88
CA GLY A 479 -32.70 -14.60 -14.98
C GLY A 479 -32.12 -13.28 -14.51
N LEU A 480 -32.79 -12.60 -13.56
CA LEU A 480 -32.26 -11.38 -12.94
C LEU A 480 -30.97 -11.67 -12.15
N TRP A 481 -30.92 -12.78 -11.40
CA TRP A 481 -29.69 -13.19 -10.72
C TRP A 481 -28.53 -13.46 -11.70
N ILE A 482 -28.79 -14.21 -12.79
CA ILE A 482 -27.77 -14.52 -13.80
C ILE A 482 -27.25 -13.24 -14.46
N ILE A 483 -28.14 -12.34 -14.87
CA ILE A 483 -27.76 -11.06 -15.51
C ILE A 483 -26.85 -10.26 -14.58
N VAL A 484 -27.21 -10.12 -13.31
CA VAL A 484 -26.39 -9.35 -12.37
C VAL A 484 -25.04 -10.03 -12.12
N THR A 485 -25.01 -11.36 -11.99
CA THR A 485 -23.75 -12.09 -11.79
C THR A 485 -22.81 -11.93 -12.99
N ILE A 486 -23.35 -11.97 -14.22
CA ILE A 486 -22.57 -11.73 -15.45
C ILE A 486 -22.07 -10.28 -15.49
N VAL A 487 -22.93 -9.30 -15.20
CA VAL A 487 -22.53 -7.89 -15.16
C VAL A 487 -21.43 -7.68 -14.12
N TYR A 488 -21.52 -8.30 -12.94
CA TYR A 488 -20.44 -8.22 -11.95
C TYR A 488 -19.13 -8.83 -12.45
N SER A 489 -19.20 -10.04 -12.99
CA SER A 489 -18.05 -10.77 -13.49
C SER A 489 -17.33 -10.00 -14.60
N GLU A 490 -18.07 -9.51 -15.60
CA GLU A 490 -17.49 -8.98 -16.83
C GLU A 490 -17.22 -7.47 -16.76
N VAL A 491 -17.99 -6.71 -15.98
CA VAL A 491 -17.89 -5.23 -15.94
C VAL A 491 -17.11 -4.72 -14.74
N ILE A 492 -16.98 -5.50 -13.66
CA ILE A 492 -16.27 -5.06 -12.45
C ILE A 492 -15.00 -5.86 -12.22
N LEU A 493 -15.05 -7.18 -12.39
CA LEU A 493 -13.88 -8.01 -12.10
C LEU A 493 -12.94 -8.11 -13.29
N ASP A 494 -13.49 -8.04 -14.51
CA ASP A 494 -12.74 -8.04 -15.77
C ASP A 494 -12.58 -6.64 -16.37
N SER A 495 -13.07 -5.59 -15.68
CA SER A 495 -12.62 -4.23 -15.97
C SER A 495 -11.21 -4.09 -15.43
N ASP A 496 -10.26 -4.74 -16.09
CA ASP A 496 -8.94 -4.15 -16.19
C ASP A 496 -9.20 -2.73 -16.70
N SER A 497 -8.97 -1.75 -15.83
CA SER A 497 -8.96 -0.37 -16.24
C SER A 497 -7.82 -0.22 -17.24
N GLU A 498 -8.12 -0.48 -18.52
CA GLU A 498 -7.43 0.04 -19.69
C GLU A 498 -7.56 1.57 -19.61
N SER A 499 -6.89 2.16 -18.62
CA SER A 499 -6.80 3.59 -18.46
C SER A 499 -5.93 4.04 -19.62
N ALA A 500 -6.53 4.83 -20.51
CA ALA A 500 -5.96 5.23 -21.79
C ALA A 500 -4.74 6.16 -21.68
N CYS A 501 -3.98 6.15 -20.58
CA CYS A 501 -2.70 6.84 -20.35
C CYS A 501 -2.07 6.39 -19.01
N GLU A 502 -1.30 5.30 -19.02
CA GLU A 502 -0.60 4.71 -17.84
C GLU A 502 0.59 5.55 -17.29
N GLY A 503 0.87 6.72 -17.88
CA GLY A 503 1.91 7.65 -17.40
C GLY A 503 1.44 8.71 -16.39
N ARG A 504 0.16 8.70 -15.99
CA ARG A 504 -0.33 9.49 -14.86
C ARG A 504 -0.32 8.60 -13.63
N VAL A 505 0.22 9.10 -12.52
CA VAL A 505 -0.05 8.59 -11.17
C VAL A 505 -1.53 8.22 -11.14
N LYS A 506 -1.85 6.93 -10.95
CA LYS A 506 -3.23 6.48 -10.76
C LYS A 506 -3.80 7.40 -9.70
N THR A 507 -4.60 8.38 -10.10
CA THR A 507 -5.43 9.11 -9.15
C THR A 507 -6.24 8.02 -8.51
N SER A 508 -6.03 7.85 -7.20
CA SER A 508 -6.84 7.13 -6.22
C SER A 508 -7.92 6.23 -6.83
N HIS A 509 -7.95 4.96 -6.41
CA HIS A 509 -8.99 3.96 -6.71
C HIS A 509 -10.46 4.43 -6.50
N GLU A 510 -10.69 5.68 -6.11
CA GLU A 510 -11.96 6.42 -6.14
C GLU A 510 -12.78 6.19 -7.41
N GLY A 511 -12.18 6.11 -8.60
CA GLY A 511 -12.94 5.89 -9.85
C GLY A 511 -13.62 4.52 -9.93
N GLU A 512 -12.87 3.45 -9.62
CA GLU A 512 -13.40 2.07 -9.59
C GLU A 512 -14.33 1.86 -8.39
N GLU A 513 -14.05 2.53 -7.26
CA GLU A 513 -14.95 2.55 -6.09
C GLU A 513 -16.28 3.24 -6.41
N GLU A 514 -16.27 4.36 -7.14
CA GLU A 514 -17.50 5.05 -7.54
C GLU A 514 -18.34 4.22 -8.51
N ASP A 515 -17.72 3.59 -9.52
CA ASP A 515 -18.44 2.77 -10.51
C ASP A 515 -19.03 1.49 -9.87
N THR A 516 -18.27 0.83 -8.98
CA THR A 516 -18.76 -0.34 -8.24
C THR A 516 -19.84 0.03 -7.24
N ARG A 517 -19.72 1.17 -6.56
CA ARG A 517 -20.75 1.71 -5.66
C ARG A 517 -22.05 2.02 -6.39
N ASP A 518 -21.97 2.70 -7.54
CA ASP A 518 -23.15 3.05 -8.34
C ASP A 518 -23.87 1.80 -8.85
N LEU A 519 -23.12 0.78 -9.28
CA LEU A 519 -23.70 -0.50 -9.70
C LEU A 519 -24.32 -1.26 -8.51
N ALA A 520 -23.68 -1.26 -7.34
CA ALA A 520 -24.23 -1.85 -6.12
C ALA A 520 -25.56 -1.18 -5.71
N ILE A 521 -25.62 0.16 -5.75
CA ILE A 521 -26.82 0.95 -5.47
C ILE A 521 -27.93 0.61 -6.48
N ALA A 522 -27.62 0.55 -7.77
CA ALA A 522 -28.58 0.22 -8.81
C ALA A 522 -29.14 -1.20 -8.62
N TYR A 523 -28.27 -2.17 -8.35
CA TYR A 523 -28.64 -3.56 -8.09
C TYR A 523 -29.54 -3.70 -6.85
N GLN A 524 -29.13 -3.13 -5.72
CA GLN A 524 -29.91 -3.17 -4.49
C GLN A 524 -31.28 -2.50 -4.67
N SER A 525 -31.34 -1.39 -5.41
CA SER A 525 -32.60 -0.72 -5.76
C SER A 525 -33.55 -1.63 -6.55
N VAL A 526 -33.03 -2.37 -7.53
CA VAL A 526 -33.82 -3.35 -8.31
C VAL A 526 -34.32 -4.47 -7.41
N ILE A 527 -33.47 -5.02 -6.52
CA ILE A 527 -33.88 -6.07 -5.58
C ILE A 527 -34.96 -5.58 -4.62
N ILE A 528 -34.80 -4.39 -4.03
CA ILE A 528 -35.78 -3.77 -3.14
C ILE A 528 -37.12 -3.63 -3.86
N PHE A 529 -37.11 -3.13 -5.09
CA PHE A 529 -38.31 -2.96 -5.91
C PHE A 529 -39.02 -4.29 -6.21
N VAL A 530 -38.27 -5.31 -6.65
CA VAL A 530 -38.83 -6.65 -6.92
C VAL A 530 -39.39 -7.28 -5.65
N THR A 531 -38.65 -7.17 -4.53
CA THR A 531 -39.06 -7.67 -3.22
C THR A 531 -40.38 -7.01 -2.76
N PHE A 532 -40.49 -5.70 -2.92
CA PHE A 532 -41.69 -4.93 -2.59
C PHE A 532 -42.90 -5.38 -3.42
N ILE A 533 -42.74 -5.53 -4.74
CA ILE A 533 -43.82 -6.00 -5.63
C ILE A 533 -44.28 -7.39 -5.24
N LEU A 534 -43.35 -8.34 -5.05
CA LEU A 534 -43.70 -9.71 -4.67
C LEU A 534 -44.42 -9.75 -3.31
N THR A 535 -43.97 -8.93 -2.35
CA THR A 535 -44.59 -8.79 -1.04
C THR A 535 -46.01 -8.22 -1.14
N ALA A 536 -46.21 -7.16 -1.93
CA ALA A 536 -47.54 -6.56 -2.13
C ALA A 536 -48.52 -7.56 -2.79
N ILE A 537 -48.05 -8.31 -3.79
CA ILE A 537 -48.84 -9.38 -4.42
C ILE A 537 -49.18 -10.48 -3.41
N PHE A 538 -48.21 -10.92 -2.61
CA PHE A 538 -48.42 -11.95 -1.60
C PHE A 538 -49.36 -11.48 -0.49
N PHE A 539 -49.25 -10.24 -0.03
CA PHE A 539 -50.16 -9.60 0.92
C PHE A 539 -51.60 -9.59 0.40
N TYR A 540 -51.79 -9.20 -0.86
CA TYR A 540 -53.10 -9.20 -1.51
C TYR A 540 -53.74 -10.59 -1.52
N TYR A 541 -52.98 -11.63 -1.91
CA TYR A 541 -53.49 -13.01 -1.90
C TYR A 541 -53.73 -13.52 -0.48
N THR A 542 -52.85 -13.22 0.47
CA THR A 542 -53.03 -13.56 1.90
C THR A 542 -54.31 -12.96 2.45
N PHE A 543 -54.57 -11.68 2.19
CA PHE A 543 -55.79 -11.00 2.60
C PHE A 543 -57.05 -11.58 1.94
N LYS A 544 -56.98 -11.93 0.65
CA LYS A 544 -58.08 -12.62 -0.04
C LYS A 544 -58.36 -14.00 0.54
N VAL A 545 -57.33 -14.80 0.81
CA VAL A 545 -57.49 -16.12 1.46
C VAL A 545 -58.09 -15.94 2.86
N TYR A 546 -57.62 -14.96 3.64
CA TYR A 546 -58.14 -14.66 4.97
C TYR A 546 -59.64 -14.31 4.94
N LYS A 547 -60.08 -13.48 3.98
CA LYS A 547 -61.50 -13.17 3.77
C LYS A 547 -62.31 -14.38 3.30
N THR A 548 -61.73 -15.23 2.45
CA THR A 548 -62.41 -16.39 1.85
C THR A 548 -62.47 -17.59 2.79
N ALA A 549 -61.57 -17.68 3.78
CA ALA A 549 -61.56 -18.73 4.79
C ALA A 549 -62.88 -18.69 5.60
N LYS A 550 -63.79 -19.63 5.28
CA LYS A 550 -65.04 -19.90 6.01
C LYS A 550 -64.71 -20.07 7.51
N ARG A 551 -65.68 -19.83 8.42
CA ARG A 551 -65.62 -19.77 9.91
C ARG A 551 -64.75 -20.80 10.71
N ARG A 552 -63.96 -21.68 10.09
CA ARG A 552 -62.97 -22.53 10.77
C ARG A 552 -61.80 -21.69 11.28
N VAL A 553 -61.75 -21.53 12.60
CA VAL A 553 -60.75 -20.76 13.35
C VAL A 553 -59.32 -21.19 13.00
N GLU A 554 -59.06 -22.49 12.91
CA GLU A 554 -57.74 -23.06 12.62
C GLU A 554 -57.17 -22.66 11.25
N THR A 555 -58.01 -22.59 10.21
CA THR A 555 -57.56 -22.20 8.87
C THR A 555 -57.24 -20.71 8.81
N LYS A 556 -57.99 -19.88 9.54
CA LYS A 556 -57.70 -18.45 9.66
C LYS A 556 -56.39 -18.21 10.43
N GLN A 557 -56.19 -18.90 11.55
CA GLN A 557 -54.95 -18.82 12.33
C GLN A 557 -53.73 -19.21 11.49
N PHE A 558 -53.80 -20.33 10.75
CA PHE A 558 -52.72 -20.75 9.87
C PHE A 558 -52.38 -19.70 8.80
N VAL A 559 -53.39 -19.14 8.13
CA VAL A 559 -53.19 -18.13 7.08
C VAL A 559 -52.61 -16.84 7.65
N VAL A 560 -53.05 -16.43 8.84
CA VAL A 560 -52.52 -15.24 9.52
C VAL A 560 -51.08 -15.46 9.96
N ILE A 561 -50.75 -16.61 10.55
CA ILE A 561 -49.39 -16.85 11.05
C ILE A 561 -48.42 -17.04 9.88
N VAL A 562 -48.73 -17.93 8.93
CA VAL A 562 -47.84 -18.20 7.79
C VAL A 562 -47.76 -16.99 6.86
N GLY A 563 -48.91 -16.43 6.47
CA GLY A 563 -48.95 -15.25 5.61
C GLY A 563 -48.36 -14.02 6.30
N GLY A 564 -48.66 -13.81 7.59
CA GLY A 564 -48.11 -12.72 8.38
C GLY A 564 -46.60 -12.82 8.53
N SER A 565 -46.06 -14.00 8.87
CA SER A 565 -44.62 -14.21 9.03
C SER A 565 -43.85 -13.87 7.76
N PHE A 566 -44.31 -14.35 6.60
CA PHE A 566 -43.71 -14.01 5.31
C PHE A 566 -43.80 -12.51 4.99
N ASN A 567 -44.99 -11.90 5.13
CA ASN A 567 -45.14 -10.47 4.82
C ASN A 567 -44.30 -9.59 5.75
N VAL A 568 -44.25 -9.91 7.05
CA VAL A 568 -43.43 -9.17 8.02
C VAL A 568 -41.95 -9.34 7.71
N ALA A 569 -41.47 -10.57 7.47
CA ALA A 569 -40.06 -10.82 7.16
C ALA A 569 -39.61 -10.11 5.88
N PHE A 570 -40.39 -10.19 4.81
CA PHE A 570 -40.04 -9.55 3.54
C PHE A 570 -40.17 -8.03 3.56
N LEU A 571 -41.18 -7.49 4.24
CA LEU A 571 -41.31 -6.03 4.43
C LEU A 571 -40.18 -5.50 5.30
N LEU A 572 -39.85 -6.20 6.38
CA LEU A 572 -38.69 -5.89 7.22
C LEU A 572 -37.41 -5.91 6.40
N ARG A 573 -37.21 -6.93 5.54
CA ARG A 573 -36.07 -7.01 4.62
C ARG A 573 -36.00 -5.80 3.69
N THR A 574 -37.13 -5.36 3.13
CA THR A 574 -37.18 -4.17 2.26
C THR A 574 -36.80 -2.89 3.02
N VAL A 575 -37.30 -2.71 4.24
CA VAL A 575 -36.96 -1.55 5.09
C VAL A 575 -35.50 -1.58 5.50
N LEU A 576 -34.99 -2.73 5.94
CA LEU A 576 -33.61 -2.88 6.36
C LEU A 576 -32.63 -2.65 5.20
N PHE A 577 -32.97 -3.08 3.98
CA PHE A 577 -32.18 -2.82 2.78
C PHE A 577 -32.18 -1.34 2.39
N LEU A 578 -33.32 -0.65 2.52
CA LEU A 578 -33.38 0.81 2.32
C LEU A 578 -32.52 1.58 3.34
N VAL A 579 -32.48 1.12 4.59
CA VAL A 579 -31.65 1.74 5.63
C VAL A 579 -30.17 1.55 5.33
N ILE A 580 -29.73 0.34 4.94
CA ILE A 580 -28.33 0.12 4.56
C ILE A 580 -27.95 1.02 3.39
N LEU A 581 -28.78 1.04 2.33
CA LEU A 581 -28.52 1.83 1.13
C LEU A 581 -28.52 3.35 1.40
N ALA A 582 -29.35 3.83 2.33
CA ALA A 582 -29.41 5.25 2.66
C ALA A 582 -28.31 5.70 3.64
N ALA A 583 -27.79 4.80 4.47
CA ALA A 583 -26.83 5.13 5.52
C ALA A 583 -25.38 4.77 5.16
N ASP A 584 -25.14 4.05 4.05
CA ASP A 584 -23.85 3.45 3.67
C ASP A 584 -23.13 2.82 4.88
N PHE A 585 -23.91 2.12 5.71
CA PHE A 585 -23.47 1.66 7.01
C PHE A 585 -22.99 0.21 6.93
N ALA A 586 -21.70 -0.02 7.18
CA ALA A 586 -21.13 -1.36 7.33
C ALA A 586 -21.12 -1.76 8.81
N SER A 587 -21.87 -2.80 9.17
CA SER A 587 -21.90 -3.30 10.56
C SER A 587 -22.36 -4.74 10.65
N ALA A 588 -21.48 -5.57 11.20
CA ALA A 588 -21.74 -6.98 11.46
C ALA A 588 -22.97 -7.20 12.35
N VAL A 589 -23.17 -6.35 13.37
CA VAL A 589 -24.33 -6.41 14.29
C VAL A 589 -25.64 -6.17 13.54
N TYR A 590 -25.66 -5.18 12.65
CA TYR A 590 -26.84 -4.86 11.85
C TYR A 590 -27.17 -5.99 10.88
N MET A 591 -26.16 -6.54 10.21
CA MET A 591 -26.31 -7.66 9.30
C MET A 591 -26.77 -8.93 10.00
N PHE A 592 -26.22 -9.22 11.19
CA PHE A 592 -26.67 -10.30 12.06
C PHE A 592 -28.16 -10.16 12.38
N CYS A 593 -28.59 -8.99 12.86
CA CYS A 593 -30.00 -8.73 13.18
C CYS A 593 -30.90 -8.90 11.95
N THR A 594 -30.46 -8.37 10.81
CA THR A 594 -31.20 -8.45 9.55
C THR A 594 -31.44 -9.88 9.12
N LEU A 595 -30.39 -10.71 9.08
CA LEU A 595 -30.51 -12.12 8.69
C LEU A 595 -31.28 -12.94 9.73
N PHE A 596 -31.07 -12.67 11.02
CA PHE A 596 -31.80 -13.33 12.10
C PHE A 596 -33.31 -13.11 11.99
N PHE A 597 -33.77 -11.86 11.87
CA PHE A 597 -35.20 -11.56 11.82
C PHE A 597 -35.85 -11.92 10.48
N THR A 598 -35.16 -11.69 9.36
CA THR A 598 -35.75 -11.87 8.02
C THR A 598 -35.67 -13.30 7.51
N GLU A 599 -34.65 -14.08 7.92
CA GLU A 599 -34.44 -15.45 7.45
C GLU A 599 -34.69 -16.48 8.56
N VAL A 600 -33.87 -16.47 9.62
CA VAL A 600 -33.87 -17.50 10.68
C VAL A 600 -35.23 -17.57 11.40
N LEU A 601 -35.68 -16.45 11.97
CA LEU A 601 -36.92 -16.37 12.74
C LEU A 601 -38.14 -16.73 11.87
N MET A 602 -38.16 -16.24 10.63
CA MET A 602 -39.22 -16.54 9.67
C MET A 602 -39.27 -18.06 9.38
N MET A 603 -38.12 -18.70 9.10
CA MET A 603 -38.06 -20.14 8.85
C MET A 603 -38.51 -20.95 10.06
N VAL A 604 -38.09 -20.58 11.28
CA VAL A 604 -38.52 -21.25 12.52
C VAL A 604 -40.03 -21.20 12.66
N PHE A 605 -40.66 -20.02 12.51
CA PHE A 605 -42.11 -19.91 12.62
C PHE A 605 -42.84 -20.77 11.60
N LEU A 606 -42.35 -20.82 10.36
CA LEU A 606 -42.96 -21.63 9.29
C LEU A 606 -42.82 -23.12 9.56
N LEU A 607 -41.63 -23.59 9.95
CA LEU A 607 -41.39 -24.99 10.29
C LEU A 607 -42.26 -25.43 11.47
N VAL A 608 -42.36 -24.61 12.53
CA VAL A 608 -43.22 -24.88 13.68
C VAL A 608 -44.68 -24.98 13.25
N GLN A 609 -45.18 -24.08 12.41
CA GLN A 609 -46.58 -24.12 11.93
C GLN A 609 -46.87 -25.32 11.03
N PHE A 610 -45.94 -25.67 10.13
CA PHE A 610 -46.08 -26.84 9.27
C PHE A 610 -46.06 -28.13 10.10
N ASN A 611 -45.13 -28.26 11.05
CA ASN A 611 -45.03 -29.42 11.93
C ASN A 611 -46.24 -29.51 12.89
N TYR A 612 -46.68 -28.41 13.50
CA TYR A 612 -47.85 -28.41 14.40
C TYR A 612 -49.10 -28.94 13.71
N ARG A 613 -49.37 -28.46 12.49
CA ARG A 613 -50.51 -28.93 11.68
C ARG A 613 -50.36 -30.40 11.28
N TYR A 614 -49.13 -30.83 11.04
CA TYR A 614 -48.83 -32.21 10.69
C TYR A 614 -49.08 -33.16 11.88
N PHE A 615 -48.49 -32.86 13.03
CA PHE A 615 -48.62 -33.65 14.26
C PHE A 615 -50.07 -33.73 14.76
N THR A 616 -50.82 -32.63 14.72
CA THR A 616 -52.24 -32.63 15.08
C THR A 616 -53.09 -33.47 14.11
N GLY A 617 -52.76 -33.44 12.81
CA GLY A 617 -53.38 -34.31 11.79
C GLY A 617 -53.08 -35.80 12.00
N PHE A 618 -51.85 -36.14 12.38
CA PHE A 618 -51.44 -37.52 12.68
C PHE A 618 -52.11 -38.05 13.96
N LEU A 619 -52.11 -37.27 15.05
CA LEU A 619 -52.75 -37.68 16.30
C LEU A 619 -54.26 -37.91 16.12
N SER A 620 -54.92 -37.09 15.31
CA SER A 620 -56.35 -37.27 15.02
C SER A 620 -56.64 -38.48 14.10
N SER A 621 -55.74 -38.83 13.17
CA SER A 621 -55.89 -40.02 12.33
C SER A 621 -55.61 -41.32 13.10
N VAL A 622 -54.62 -41.33 13.99
CA VAL A 622 -54.34 -42.46 14.90
C VAL A 622 -55.47 -42.64 15.90
N ALA A 623 -55.97 -41.56 16.50
CA ALA A 623 -57.11 -41.62 17.43
C ALA A 623 -58.40 -42.12 16.76
N SER A 624 -58.66 -41.75 15.50
CA SER A 624 -59.84 -42.23 14.75
C SER A 624 -59.73 -43.67 14.27
N SER A 625 -58.53 -44.16 13.89
CA SER A 625 -58.30 -45.57 13.55
C SER A 625 -58.57 -46.50 14.74
N SER A 626 -58.27 -46.06 15.97
CA SER A 626 -58.52 -46.85 17.19
C SER A 626 -60.01 -47.07 17.53
N ARG A 627 -60.92 -46.21 17.03
CA ARG A 627 -62.38 -46.34 17.24
C ARG A 627 -63.09 -47.28 16.26
N MET A 628 -62.43 -47.74 15.19
CA MET A 628 -63.06 -48.55 14.15
C MET A 628 -62.96 -50.08 14.35
N SER A 629 -62.42 -50.55 15.49
CA SER A 629 -62.35 -51.99 15.83
C SER A 629 -63.40 -52.47 16.84
N LYS A 630 -64.31 -51.61 17.34
CA LYS A 630 -65.26 -51.95 18.42
C LYS A 630 -66.75 -52.02 18.03
N SER A 631 -67.09 -52.23 16.74
CA SER A 631 -68.49 -52.43 16.30
C SER A 631 -68.73 -53.68 15.42
N ARG A 632 -68.06 -54.79 15.71
CA ARG A 632 -68.42 -56.12 15.17
C ARG A 632 -68.45 -57.14 16.30
N GLY A 633 -69.62 -57.32 16.91
CA GLY A 633 -69.83 -58.34 17.94
C GLY A 633 -71.05 -58.10 18.81
N SER A 634 -72.25 -58.31 18.25
CA SER A 634 -73.47 -58.57 19.02
C SER A 634 -74.51 -59.21 18.09
N GLY A 635 -74.41 -60.53 17.92
CA GLY A 635 -75.49 -61.34 17.40
C GLY A 635 -76.41 -61.80 18.53
N SER A 636 -77.72 -61.71 18.33
CA SER A 636 -78.72 -62.49 19.08
C SER A 636 -79.92 -62.83 18.18
N SER A 637 -79.87 -64.05 17.62
CA SER A 637 -80.94 -65.07 17.58
C SER A 637 -82.43 -64.67 17.41
N GLY A 638 -82.96 -64.93 16.20
CA GLY A 638 -84.16 -65.77 15.89
C GLY A 638 -85.59 -65.24 16.16
N PRO A 639 -86.65 -65.91 15.65
CA PRO A 639 -86.78 -66.70 14.41
C PRO A 639 -88.07 -66.40 13.60
N SER A 640 -88.12 -66.95 12.38
CA SER A 640 -89.28 -67.53 11.67
C SER A 640 -90.66 -66.84 11.71
N SER A 641 -91.12 -66.38 10.54
CA SER A 641 -92.30 -66.96 9.85
C SER A 641 -92.64 -66.16 8.60
N SER A 642 -92.61 -66.84 7.45
CA SER A 642 -93.38 -66.52 6.24
C SER A 642 -94.90 -66.48 6.59
N PRO A 643 -95.81 -65.86 5.79
CA PRO A 643 -95.99 -66.26 4.39
C PRO A 643 -96.42 -65.15 3.39
N SER A 644 -96.22 -65.52 2.12
CA SER A 644 -96.95 -65.18 0.90
C SER A 644 -98.14 -64.20 0.94
N SER A 645 -98.15 -63.28 -0.04
CA SER A 645 -99.23 -63.07 -1.03
C SER A 645 -98.78 -61.95 -1.97
N SER A 646 -98.43 -62.22 -3.23
CA SER A 646 -99.32 -62.06 -4.39
C SER A 646 -100.17 -60.79 -4.36
N SER A 647 -99.90 -59.83 -5.25
CA SER A 647 -100.64 -59.65 -6.52
C SER A 647 -100.72 -58.18 -6.94
N VAL A 648 -100.45 -58.01 -8.24
CA VAL A 648 -100.64 -56.85 -9.15
C VAL A 648 -99.60 -55.75 -9.10
#